data_AF-A0A175WEQ0-F1
#
_entry.id   AF-A0A175WEQ0-F1
#
_cell.length_a   1.000
_cell.length_b   1.000
_cell.length_c   1.000
_cell.angle_alpha   90.00
_cell.angle_beta   90.00
_cell.angle_gamma   90.00
#
_symmetry.space_group_name_H-M   'P 1'
#
loop_
_entity.id
_entity.type
_entity.pdbx_description
1 polymer ?
#
loop_
_entity_poly.entity_id
_entity_poly.type
_entity_poly.pdbx_seq_one_letter_code
_entity_poly.pdbx_strand_id
1 'polypeptide(L)'
;MALSFVRLVGLAAALLPATLAEIIVRSEPDPTSAASTSLSTLDFSDAAGAVAADFQGIHFGCKCSPGQSCWPSAAKWNSLNQTVDGRLLVHTPPGAPCYNTFDGPLGTVNTYNAAACAEVTANWASESWTVAQPAANLWTYFTNDTCRPTENPTDSCTLGYYGVYVIMATEPKHVKAGIDFARRNNVRLVVRNTGHDFIGRSTGYGSLVINMHSFQDITWIDSYSGPGSYTGGAVTIGAGVQGQTILSAGHARNPPLVVVTGECPTVGIAGGFIQGGGHGPWTTLKGFSADNVLAFEAITSSGHYVTANQQKNPDLFWALKGGGPASFAVILSVTMKTFPDIPSAGAELYINTTHTLDPDVWWNGTTAFHKWSNHFVDNGLYVYFELFPFTFRARPFVAIGKTANELNAIVQPFLDELAALGVPYDFSTKEFPTFYDLYVDLFENEAAGSSALTGGWMFNHEDVASNNDGIIEAFKTVLSPRPDLFGFMIGHLFNPGYGAPQSNSATHPSWRNATNFIIAALPVPVDASLAEKADLQNVLTNTIDEALRQASTSGCTYVNEADPYQPNWQTAFWGSEYPKLRALRWKWDPLGVFYAVATPGTEGWEVIENGTRSMAAASDETTPLLNGGIQDGRRSANSKDRRASSEWEPGLARTLQRLLTPRVERRILFAGFLITLSFSFTQVPIFYVFHLMVCDVFYSNHPPYLGNGDRCSRNEIAAGTATQYSILGMSTTFCGTINLFIAGWMAKRFGPRAALMVQTFVPAIRVATQILGVMAGGQAGIIIFQCTQLITVIGGPVGYILVANIIAGELVEPLRRTAVFGMLQGCFMLGQGIGYLSGGMIGDKWGIRRPFEVAFFSFLLSTFYVRTALPYIAAGSLRGDSKPNPRGLAEFFAPLKVLAPQDVLLRSGAVKKHYGVLFLCAGVFLGVLATGYAPLLIQMYATAVFQFQQGDNGWLMSGFAFMRAAFLIFVFPHIIDYGRKWYLARRQQQQVEEAAPASPSRLATNPEELEAPIGSLAEEEPVHSTAPKENGGTAFDLFFLRISLVVDGALTMCAAFATQKWHMYLAACLLPFASGSAPAAKGVMTEMCPSTRRADALNALTLVENIARLSTQGLFGFVFAALANLGKPHLTFFVNAAIALLAASVLLSSRFPPEGSILLTENDDRTTYRPRRAESQENATDELRQTTRT
;
A
#
# COMPACT_ATOMS: atom_id res chain seq x y z
N MET A 1 30.79 21.58 36.47
CA MET A 1 29.45 22.20 36.23
C MET A 1 28.95 22.00 34.81
N ALA A 2 29.61 22.55 33.76
CA ALA A 2 29.14 22.38 32.38
C ALA A 2 28.88 20.91 31.98
N LEU A 3 29.82 19.99 32.27
CA LEU A 3 29.61 18.55 32.05
C LEU A 3 28.44 17.95 32.85
N SER A 4 28.17 18.44 34.05
CA SER A 4 27.04 17.98 34.89
C SER A 4 25.70 18.43 34.28
N PHE A 5 25.65 19.64 33.74
CA PHE A 5 24.48 20.18 33.05
C PHE A 5 24.27 19.50 31.68
N VAL A 6 25.33 19.25 30.91
CA VAL A 6 25.29 18.46 29.67
C VAL A 6 24.84 17.02 29.94
N ARG A 7 25.24 16.41 31.06
CA ARG A 7 24.70 15.11 31.49
C ARG A 7 23.22 15.20 31.88
N LEU A 8 22.78 16.26 32.56
CA LEU A 8 21.37 16.43 32.94
C LEU A 8 20.46 16.65 31.71
N VAL A 9 20.88 17.52 30.79
CA VAL A 9 20.20 17.76 29.50
C VAL A 9 20.29 16.53 28.60
N GLY A 10 21.40 15.80 28.61
CA GLY A 10 21.57 14.54 27.90
C GLY A 10 20.67 13.42 28.44
N LEU A 11 20.51 13.31 29.76
CA LEU A 11 19.52 12.39 30.36
C LEU A 11 18.09 12.83 30.02
N ALA A 12 17.75 14.12 30.11
CA ALA A 12 16.42 14.60 29.72
C ALA A 12 16.13 14.31 28.24
N ALA A 13 17.09 14.59 27.34
CA ALA A 13 16.98 14.33 25.91
C ALA A 13 17.03 12.83 25.53
N ALA A 14 17.51 11.96 26.41
CA ALA A 14 17.48 10.50 26.23
C ALA A 14 16.23 9.83 26.86
N LEU A 15 15.63 10.45 27.88
CA LEU A 15 14.41 9.97 28.54
C LEU A 15 13.13 10.45 27.84
N LEU A 16 13.12 11.68 27.30
CA LEU A 16 11.97 12.24 26.57
C LEU A 16 11.53 11.42 25.34
N PRO A 17 12.44 10.88 24.48
CA PRO A 17 12.03 10.06 23.33
C PRO A 17 11.37 8.74 23.73
N ALA A 18 11.78 8.15 24.85
CA ALA A 18 11.21 6.91 25.36
C ALA A 18 9.80 7.12 25.94
N THR A 19 9.58 8.22 26.67
CA THR A 19 8.31 8.48 27.35
C THR A 19 7.24 9.14 26.47
N LEU A 20 7.63 9.89 25.43
CA LEU A 20 6.66 10.47 24.47
C LEU A 20 6.23 9.50 23.36
N ALA A 21 7.01 8.44 23.10
CA ALA A 21 6.72 7.48 22.04
C ALA A 21 5.66 6.41 22.39
N GLU A 22 5.31 6.24 23.67
CA GLU A 22 4.35 5.23 24.13
C GLU A 22 2.94 5.77 24.42
N ILE A 23 2.73 7.09 24.52
CA ILE A 23 1.52 7.60 25.19
C ILE A 23 0.33 7.79 24.23
N ILE A 24 0.48 8.12 22.94
CA ILE A 24 -0.67 8.52 22.09
C ILE A 24 -0.67 7.95 20.66
N VAL A 25 -1.52 6.94 20.45
CA VAL A 25 -2.67 6.88 19.50
C VAL A 25 -3.47 5.60 19.85
N ARG A 26 -4.56 5.77 20.60
CA ARG A 26 -5.77 4.92 20.60
C ARG A 26 -6.84 5.76 19.85
N SER A 27 -7.85 5.25 19.16
CA SER A 27 -8.44 3.89 19.05
C SER A 27 -9.36 3.84 17.82
N GLU A 28 -9.70 2.65 17.33
CA GLU A 28 -11.08 2.19 17.05
C GLU A 28 -11.06 0.64 16.92
N PRO A 29 -12.21 -0.08 17.03
CA PRO A 29 -12.30 -1.16 18.02
C PRO A 29 -12.10 -2.60 17.51
N ASP A 30 -11.72 -3.48 18.46
CA ASP A 30 -11.64 -4.94 18.29
C ASP A 30 -13.00 -5.59 18.00
N PRO A 31 -13.12 -6.44 16.97
CA PRO A 31 -14.11 -7.49 16.93
C PRO A 31 -13.61 -8.76 17.64
N THR A 32 -14.29 -9.09 18.74
CA THR A 32 -14.58 -10.49 19.18
C THR A 32 -13.41 -11.42 19.50
N SER A 33 -13.10 -11.49 20.79
CA SER A 33 -12.99 -12.74 21.58
C SER A 33 -13.25 -14.09 20.88
N ALA A 34 -12.19 -14.88 20.64
CA ALA A 34 -12.21 -16.35 20.68
C ALA A 34 -10.80 -16.95 20.89
N ALA A 35 -10.69 -17.88 21.84
CA ALA A 35 -9.59 -18.86 22.04
C ALA A 35 -8.12 -18.41 21.90
N SER A 36 -7.48 -18.13 23.04
CA SER A 36 -6.02 -17.96 23.14
C SER A 36 -5.26 -19.30 23.08
N THR A 37 -4.45 -19.52 22.04
CA THR A 37 -3.42 -20.58 22.05
C THR A 37 -2.12 -20.11 21.35
N SER A 38 -1.05 -20.01 22.14
CA SER A 38 0.38 -19.77 21.78
C SER A 38 0.71 -19.09 20.44
N LEU A 39 0.87 -17.76 20.46
CA LEU A 39 1.54 -17.00 19.38
C LEU A 39 3.07 -16.83 19.59
N SER A 40 3.61 -17.35 20.71
CA SER A 40 4.97 -17.11 21.18
C SER A 40 6.04 -18.06 20.60
N THR A 41 5.69 -18.85 19.59
CA THR A 41 6.49 -20.01 19.15
C THR A 41 7.18 -19.84 17.81
N LEU A 42 6.73 -18.96 16.90
CA LEU A 42 7.36 -18.79 15.59
C LEU A 42 8.62 -17.93 15.69
N ASP A 43 9.80 -18.55 15.69
CA ASP A 43 11.07 -17.81 15.60
C ASP A 43 11.55 -17.63 14.15
N PHE A 44 12.07 -16.44 13.89
CA PHE A 44 12.64 -16.02 12.61
C PHE A 44 13.98 -15.29 12.83
N SER A 45 14.63 -15.47 13.99
CA SER A 45 15.88 -14.80 14.37
C SER A 45 17.05 -15.12 13.42
N ASP A 46 17.00 -16.26 12.74
CA ASP A 46 18.00 -16.76 11.80
C ASP A 46 17.79 -16.29 10.34
N ALA A 47 16.72 -15.55 10.05
CA ALA A 47 16.39 -15.12 8.69
C ALA A 47 17.35 -14.04 8.18
N ALA A 48 17.80 -14.19 6.93
CA ALA A 48 18.56 -13.15 6.24
C ALA A 48 17.66 -11.94 5.91
N GLY A 49 18.27 -10.75 5.86
CA GLY A 49 17.61 -9.55 5.37
C GLY A 49 17.39 -9.59 3.85
N ALA A 50 16.41 -8.83 3.38
CA ALA A 50 16.20 -8.63 1.94
C ALA A 50 17.38 -7.88 1.30
N VAL A 51 17.67 -8.16 0.03
CA VAL A 51 18.69 -7.45 -0.75
C VAL A 51 18.08 -6.16 -1.26
N ALA A 52 18.62 -4.99 -0.90
CA ALA A 52 18.12 -3.73 -1.42
C ALA A 52 18.47 -3.59 -2.91
N ALA A 53 17.48 -3.33 -3.76
CA ALA A 53 17.68 -2.94 -5.16
C ALA A 53 16.71 -1.82 -5.56
N ASP A 54 17.11 -1.09 -6.60
CA ASP A 54 16.40 0.07 -7.11
C ASP A 54 15.93 -0.24 -8.53
N PHE A 55 14.64 -0.43 -8.74
CA PHE A 55 14.06 -0.70 -10.06
C PHE A 55 13.06 0.40 -10.42
N GLN A 56 13.24 1.00 -11.61
CA GLN A 56 12.44 2.13 -12.11
C GLN A 56 12.25 3.30 -11.11
N GLY A 57 13.20 3.49 -10.17
CA GLY A 57 13.15 4.53 -9.15
C GLY A 57 12.40 4.17 -7.86
N ILE A 58 11.91 2.94 -7.74
CA ILE A 58 11.29 2.40 -6.53
C ILE A 58 12.34 1.54 -5.78
N HIS A 59 12.41 1.70 -4.46
CA HIS A 59 13.30 0.92 -3.58
C HIS A 59 12.62 -0.36 -3.11
N PHE A 60 13.21 -1.50 -3.44
CA PHE A 60 12.68 -2.83 -3.14
C PHE A 60 13.62 -3.66 -2.26
N GLY A 61 13.04 -4.62 -1.53
CA GLY A 61 13.75 -5.71 -0.89
C GLY A 61 13.58 -7.01 -1.69
N CYS A 62 14.65 -7.46 -2.33
CA CYS A 62 14.64 -8.60 -3.25
C CYS A 62 14.94 -9.92 -2.53
N LYS A 63 14.50 -11.04 -3.12
CA LYS A 63 15.15 -12.34 -2.91
C LYS A 63 16.57 -12.33 -3.50
N CYS A 64 17.42 -13.23 -3.01
CA CYS A 64 18.74 -13.43 -3.56
C CYS A 64 18.71 -14.42 -4.74
N SER A 65 19.32 -14.04 -5.86
CA SER A 65 19.37 -14.80 -7.12
C SER A 65 20.81 -15.14 -7.57
N PRO A 66 21.01 -16.08 -8.50
CA PRO A 66 22.34 -16.41 -9.03
C PRO A 66 23.11 -15.19 -9.57
N GLY A 67 24.43 -15.22 -9.43
CA GLY A 67 25.31 -14.11 -9.81
C GLY A 67 25.38 -12.97 -8.78
N GLN A 68 24.38 -12.82 -7.90
CA GLN A 68 24.44 -11.83 -6.80
C GLN A 68 25.41 -12.28 -5.69
N SER A 69 26.06 -11.32 -5.03
CA SER A 69 27.05 -11.58 -3.96
C SER A 69 26.47 -12.23 -2.69
N CYS A 70 25.15 -12.19 -2.53
CA CYS A 70 24.43 -12.88 -1.46
C CYS A 70 24.22 -14.38 -1.73
N TRP A 71 24.39 -14.84 -2.99
CA TRP A 71 24.01 -16.20 -3.40
C TRP A 71 24.84 -17.22 -2.60
N PRO A 72 24.22 -18.29 -2.07
CA PRO A 72 24.96 -19.23 -1.23
C PRO A 72 26.15 -19.83 -2.00
N SER A 73 27.32 -19.82 -1.37
CA SER A 73 28.51 -20.45 -1.93
C SER A 73 28.30 -21.97 -2.10
N ALA A 74 29.08 -22.58 -3.00
CA ALA A 74 29.06 -24.04 -3.20
C ALA A 74 29.20 -24.83 -1.88
N ALA A 75 29.97 -24.33 -0.91
CA ALA A 75 30.09 -24.95 0.41
C ALA A 75 28.76 -24.95 1.21
N LYS A 76 27.94 -23.89 1.11
CA LYS A 76 26.60 -23.84 1.70
C LYS A 76 25.65 -24.82 1.01
N TRP A 77 25.66 -24.87 -0.32
CA TRP A 77 24.84 -25.84 -1.08
C TRP A 77 25.25 -27.29 -0.77
N ASN A 78 26.54 -27.59 -0.66
CA ASN A 78 27.03 -28.91 -0.24
C ASN A 78 26.60 -29.27 1.20
N SER A 79 26.59 -28.29 2.12
CA SER A 79 26.09 -28.50 3.49
C SER A 79 24.58 -28.76 3.51
N LEU A 80 23.79 -28.08 2.67
CA LEU A 80 22.37 -28.41 2.47
C LEU A 80 22.23 -29.84 1.91
N ASN A 81 23.01 -30.21 0.90
CA ASN A 81 22.95 -31.54 0.29
C ASN A 81 23.21 -32.66 1.31
N GLN A 82 24.22 -32.49 2.18
CA GLN A 82 24.49 -33.38 3.31
C GLN A 82 23.32 -33.44 4.32
N THR A 83 22.63 -32.32 4.55
CA THR A 83 21.46 -32.23 5.43
C THR A 83 20.21 -32.91 4.85
N VAL A 84 20.14 -33.06 3.52
CA VAL A 84 19.07 -33.78 2.81
C VAL A 84 19.50 -35.15 2.26
N ASP A 85 20.50 -35.77 2.89
CA ASP A 85 21.01 -37.12 2.57
C ASP A 85 21.39 -37.32 1.09
N GLY A 86 21.95 -36.31 0.43
CA GLY A 86 22.33 -36.39 -0.99
C GLY A 86 21.20 -36.10 -1.98
N ARG A 87 19.99 -35.74 -1.51
CA ARG A 87 18.81 -35.51 -2.36
C ARG A 87 18.66 -34.07 -2.88
N LEU A 88 19.70 -33.24 -2.80
CA LEU A 88 19.76 -31.94 -3.50
C LEU A 88 20.45 -32.12 -4.85
N LEU A 89 19.76 -31.75 -5.93
CA LEU A 89 20.30 -31.73 -7.29
C LEU A 89 20.29 -30.32 -7.88
N VAL A 90 21.23 -30.05 -8.78
CA VAL A 90 21.17 -28.90 -9.70
C VAL A 90 20.12 -29.25 -10.75
N HIS A 91 19.20 -28.34 -11.04
CA HIS A 91 18.16 -28.61 -12.02
C HIS A 91 18.71 -28.52 -13.44
N THR A 92 18.46 -29.56 -14.22
CA THR A 92 18.66 -29.60 -15.66
C THR A 92 17.31 -29.90 -16.30
N PRO A 93 16.79 -29.06 -17.22
CA PRO A 93 15.50 -29.29 -17.85
C PRO A 93 15.43 -30.66 -18.56
N PRO A 94 14.28 -31.35 -18.59
CA PRO A 94 14.21 -32.69 -19.16
C PRO A 94 14.56 -32.76 -20.65
N GLY A 95 14.38 -31.67 -21.43
CA GLY A 95 14.79 -31.60 -22.83
C GLY A 95 16.30 -31.50 -23.09
N ALA A 96 17.11 -31.16 -22.08
CA ALA A 96 18.55 -30.90 -22.24
C ALA A 96 19.36 -32.03 -22.92
N PRO A 97 19.02 -33.33 -22.77
CA PRO A 97 19.70 -34.40 -23.50
C PRO A 97 19.57 -34.35 -25.03
N CYS A 98 18.63 -33.57 -25.58
CA CYS A 98 18.52 -33.34 -27.03
C CYS A 98 19.50 -32.29 -27.55
N TYR A 99 20.16 -31.53 -26.68
CA TYR A 99 21.05 -30.42 -27.03
C TYR A 99 22.52 -30.77 -26.77
N ASN A 100 23.43 -30.19 -27.55
CA ASN A 100 24.87 -30.31 -27.33
C ASN A 100 25.27 -29.78 -25.93
N THR A 101 24.69 -28.64 -25.53
CA THR A 101 24.97 -27.95 -24.28
C THR A 101 23.71 -27.39 -23.64
N PHE A 102 23.68 -27.39 -22.30
CA PHE A 102 22.74 -26.66 -21.46
C PHE A 102 23.45 -25.46 -20.83
N ASP A 103 22.95 -24.26 -21.08
CA ASP A 103 23.42 -23.00 -20.51
C ASP A 103 22.62 -22.66 -19.24
N GLY A 104 23.05 -23.21 -18.10
CA GLY A 104 22.42 -23.00 -16.80
C GLY A 104 23.02 -21.84 -15.99
N PRO A 105 22.33 -21.32 -14.96
CA PRO A 105 22.83 -20.22 -14.11
C PRO A 105 24.10 -20.51 -13.29
N LEU A 106 24.58 -21.77 -13.31
CA LEU A 106 25.83 -22.20 -12.66
C LEU A 106 26.97 -22.45 -13.67
N GLY A 107 26.72 -22.26 -14.97
CA GLY A 107 27.65 -22.51 -16.08
C GLY A 107 27.08 -23.46 -17.14
N THR A 108 27.74 -23.49 -18.29
CA THR A 108 27.43 -24.39 -19.42
C THR A 108 27.87 -25.82 -19.12
N VAL A 109 27.03 -26.81 -19.47
CA VAL A 109 27.31 -28.24 -19.31
C VAL A 109 27.02 -28.98 -20.63
N ASN A 110 27.87 -29.92 -21.03
CA ASN A 110 27.58 -30.80 -22.17
C ASN A 110 26.49 -31.80 -21.78
N THR A 111 25.41 -31.89 -22.55
CA THR A 111 24.21 -32.68 -22.17
C THR A 111 23.78 -33.75 -23.17
N TYR A 112 24.24 -33.70 -24.42
CA TYR A 112 23.71 -34.55 -25.48
C TYR A 112 23.78 -36.06 -25.17
N ASN A 113 22.62 -36.71 -25.23
CA ASN A 113 22.48 -38.15 -25.12
C ASN A 113 21.27 -38.61 -25.94
N ALA A 114 21.53 -39.24 -27.09
CA ALA A 114 20.51 -39.66 -28.04
C ALA A 114 19.44 -40.59 -27.44
N ALA A 115 19.80 -41.47 -26.50
CA ALA A 115 18.85 -42.40 -25.87
C ALA A 115 17.91 -41.67 -24.89
N ALA A 116 18.46 -40.77 -24.07
CA ALA A 116 17.66 -39.94 -23.18
C ALA A 116 16.79 -38.92 -23.95
N CYS A 117 17.31 -38.34 -25.04
CA CYS A 117 16.52 -37.50 -25.92
C CYS A 117 15.34 -38.27 -26.52
N ALA A 118 15.56 -39.49 -27.01
CA ALA A 118 14.47 -40.33 -27.55
C ALA A 118 13.39 -40.66 -26.50
N GLU A 119 13.78 -40.94 -25.24
CA GLU A 119 12.83 -41.13 -24.13
C GLU A 119 12.00 -39.87 -23.87
N VAL A 120 12.67 -38.71 -23.78
CA VAL A 120 12.03 -37.41 -23.49
C VAL A 120 11.07 -37.03 -24.62
N THR A 121 11.48 -37.15 -25.88
CA THR A 121 10.62 -36.89 -27.05
C THR A 121 9.39 -37.80 -27.07
N ALA A 122 9.56 -39.09 -26.73
CA ALA A 122 8.45 -40.05 -26.71
C ALA A 122 7.45 -39.78 -25.56
N ASN A 123 7.89 -39.16 -24.45
CA ASN A 123 7.08 -38.96 -23.25
C ASN A 123 6.71 -37.49 -22.98
N TRP A 124 7.09 -36.53 -23.84
CA TRP A 124 6.89 -35.09 -23.57
C TRP A 124 5.43 -34.70 -23.34
N ALA A 125 4.50 -35.35 -24.06
CA ALA A 125 3.06 -35.14 -23.91
C ALA A 125 2.42 -35.97 -22.76
N SER A 126 3.18 -36.84 -22.11
CA SER A 126 2.68 -37.71 -21.04
C SER A 126 2.65 -36.97 -19.70
N GLU A 127 1.44 -36.73 -19.20
CA GLU A 127 1.19 -36.19 -17.86
C GLU A 127 1.89 -37.03 -16.79
N SER A 128 1.73 -38.36 -16.81
CA SER A 128 2.31 -39.27 -15.82
C SER A 128 3.85 -39.26 -15.79
N TRP A 129 4.51 -39.07 -16.95
CA TRP A 129 5.97 -38.92 -17.00
C TRP A 129 6.42 -37.53 -16.54
N THR A 130 5.66 -36.49 -16.88
CA THR A 130 5.96 -35.09 -16.55
C THR A 130 5.90 -34.82 -15.05
N VAL A 131 4.87 -35.34 -14.35
CA VAL A 131 4.74 -35.15 -12.89
C VAL A 131 5.90 -35.77 -12.12
N ALA A 132 6.42 -36.91 -12.59
CA ALA A 132 7.55 -37.63 -11.98
C ALA A 132 8.90 -36.91 -12.13
N GLN A 133 9.03 -35.94 -13.04
CA GLN A 133 10.27 -35.18 -13.24
C GLN A 133 10.63 -34.32 -12.01
N PRO A 134 11.90 -33.92 -11.82
CA PRO A 134 12.34 -33.15 -10.65
C PRO A 134 11.60 -31.82 -10.46
N ALA A 135 11.43 -31.03 -11.53
CA ALA A 135 10.71 -29.75 -11.45
C ALA A 135 9.96 -29.31 -12.73
N ALA A 136 9.59 -30.24 -13.62
CA ALA A 136 8.83 -29.91 -14.83
C ALA A 136 7.37 -29.50 -14.53
N ASN A 137 6.78 -28.66 -15.39
CA ASN A 137 5.35 -28.34 -15.36
C ASN A 137 4.64 -28.92 -16.58
N LEU A 138 3.33 -29.17 -16.44
CA LEU A 138 2.47 -29.56 -17.57
C LEU A 138 2.22 -28.39 -18.52
N TRP A 139 1.84 -27.24 -17.94
CA TRP A 139 1.63 -25.98 -18.64
C TRP A 139 2.91 -25.15 -18.61
N THR A 140 3.45 -24.87 -19.80
CA THR A 140 4.85 -24.44 -19.93
C THR A 140 5.03 -22.94 -20.18
N TYR A 141 3.95 -22.17 -20.29
CA TYR A 141 4.00 -20.71 -20.44
C TYR A 141 4.83 -20.05 -19.31
N PHE A 142 4.50 -20.36 -18.04
CA PHE A 142 5.17 -19.77 -16.87
C PHE A 142 6.58 -20.32 -16.58
N THR A 143 7.02 -21.37 -17.29
CA THR A 143 8.42 -21.83 -17.23
C THR A 143 9.28 -21.18 -18.32
N ASN A 144 8.65 -20.49 -19.28
CA ASN A 144 9.24 -19.97 -20.52
C ASN A 144 9.89 -21.04 -21.43
N ASP A 145 9.78 -22.33 -21.05
CA ASP A 145 10.13 -23.56 -21.74
C ASP A 145 11.27 -23.55 -22.77
N THR A 146 12.40 -22.92 -22.40
CA THR A 146 13.54 -22.68 -23.29
C THR A 146 14.41 -23.91 -23.58
N CYS A 147 13.92 -25.12 -23.31
CA CYS A 147 14.67 -26.37 -23.49
C CYS A 147 13.71 -27.57 -23.67
N ARG A 148 13.04 -27.60 -24.82
CA ARG A 148 12.11 -28.66 -25.27
C ARG A 148 12.89 -29.72 -26.09
N PRO A 149 12.41 -30.96 -26.23
CA PRO A 149 13.01 -31.91 -27.17
C PRO A 149 13.04 -31.30 -28.59
N THR A 150 14.21 -31.37 -29.23
CA THR A 150 14.48 -30.84 -30.58
C THR A 150 15.18 -31.90 -31.43
N GLU A 151 14.97 -31.84 -32.75
CA GLU A 151 15.74 -32.63 -33.73
C GLU A 151 17.13 -32.02 -34.03
N ASN A 152 17.38 -30.77 -33.64
CA ASN A 152 18.64 -30.07 -33.87
C ASN A 152 19.43 -29.82 -32.58
N PRO A 153 20.48 -30.61 -32.29
CA PRO A 153 21.28 -30.43 -31.08
C PRO A 153 22.07 -29.11 -31.00
N THR A 154 22.09 -28.30 -32.06
CA THR A 154 22.75 -26.97 -32.07
C THR A 154 21.85 -25.82 -31.62
N ASP A 155 20.57 -26.07 -31.34
CA ASP A 155 19.64 -25.09 -30.78
C ASP A 155 20.09 -24.64 -29.36
N SER A 156 19.49 -23.58 -28.81
CA SER A 156 19.79 -23.13 -27.44
C SER A 156 18.89 -23.83 -26.41
N CYS A 157 19.50 -24.36 -25.34
CA CYS A 157 18.82 -24.85 -24.14
C CYS A 157 19.26 -24.06 -22.91
N THR A 158 18.33 -23.36 -22.25
CA THR A 158 18.57 -22.67 -20.97
C THR A 158 17.59 -23.15 -19.89
N LEU A 159 17.71 -22.65 -18.67
CA LEU A 159 16.84 -23.06 -17.55
C LEU A 159 15.43 -22.45 -17.62
N GLY A 160 15.22 -21.41 -18.43
CA GLY A 160 13.98 -20.64 -18.42
C GLY A 160 13.69 -20.10 -17.01
N TYR A 161 12.44 -20.15 -16.58
CA TYR A 161 11.99 -19.73 -15.25
C TYR A 161 11.87 -20.89 -14.25
N TYR A 162 12.51 -22.04 -14.52
CA TYR A 162 12.63 -23.10 -13.52
C TYR A 162 13.58 -22.71 -12.36
N GLY A 163 13.41 -23.37 -11.21
CA GLY A 163 14.32 -23.23 -10.08
C GLY A 163 15.69 -23.87 -10.35
N VAL A 164 16.73 -23.36 -9.67
CA VAL A 164 18.15 -23.71 -9.92
C VAL A 164 18.56 -24.99 -9.23
N TYR A 165 17.99 -25.23 -8.04
CA TYR A 165 18.22 -26.43 -7.24
C TYR A 165 16.88 -27.06 -6.87
N VAL A 166 16.85 -28.40 -6.82
CA VAL A 166 15.68 -29.18 -6.38
C VAL A 166 16.09 -30.08 -5.22
N ILE A 167 15.32 -30.05 -4.13
CA ILE A 167 15.34 -31.10 -3.11
C ILE A 167 14.27 -32.12 -3.49
N MET A 168 14.69 -33.34 -3.80
CA MET A 168 13.77 -34.48 -3.97
C MET A 168 13.40 -34.98 -2.56
N ALA A 169 12.40 -34.36 -1.94
CA ALA A 169 12.10 -34.59 -0.54
C ALA A 169 11.35 -35.91 -0.36
N THR A 170 11.87 -36.75 0.53
CA THR A 170 11.28 -38.06 0.89
C THR A 170 10.96 -38.17 2.38
N GLU A 171 11.49 -37.24 3.19
CA GLU A 171 11.32 -37.22 4.64
C GLU A 171 10.99 -35.78 5.10
N PRO A 172 10.17 -35.59 6.16
CA PRO A 172 9.84 -34.27 6.69
C PRO A 172 11.06 -33.38 7.00
N LYS A 173 12.19 -34.00 7.38
CA LYS A 173 13.46 -33.31 7.67
C LYS A 173 14.04 -32.59 6.44
N HIS A 174 13.83 -33.11 5.22
CA HIS A 174 14.32 -32.49 3.98
C HIS A 174 13.55 -31.22 3.66
N VAL A 175 12.22 -31.28 3.81
CA VAL A 175 11.32 -30.14 3.64
C VAL A 175 11.70 -29.02 4.62
N LYS A 176 11.90 -29.38 5.90
CA LYS A 176 12.40 -28.43 6.92
C LYS A 176 13.75 -27.83 6.54
N ALA A 177 14.71 -28.64 6.07
CA ALA A 177 16.04 -28.18 5.69
C ALA A 177 15.98 -27.17 4.53
N GLY A 178 15.13 -27.41 3.53
CA GLY A 178 14.88 -26.48 2.42
C GLY A 178 14.28 -25.15 2.89
N ILE A 179 13.23 -25.20 3.72
CA ILE A 179 12.59 -24.00 4.30
C ILE A 179 13.59 -23.18 5.12
N ASP A 180 14.31 -23.84 6.04
CA ASP A 180 15.32 -23.21 6.88
C ASP A 180 16.45 -22.61 6.04
N PHE A 181 16.92 -23.29 4.99
CA PHE A 181 17.97 -22.79 4.12
C PHE A 181 17.53 -21.57 3.31
N ALA A 182 16.33 -21.61 2.72
CA ALA A 182 15.79 -20.48 1.95
C ALA A 182 15.60 -19.25 2.87
N ARG A 183 15.02 -19.43 4.06
CA ARG A 183 14.88 -18.37 5.07
C ARG A 183 16.23 -17.77 5.51
N ARG A 184 17.21 -18.62 5.83
CA ARG A 184 18.55 -18.19 6.31
C ARG A 184 19.43 -17.52 5.25
N ASN A 185 19.12 -17.70 3.96
CA ASN A 185 19.89 -17.13 2.86
C ASN A 185 19.07 -16.18 1.96
N ASN A 186 17.80 -15.92 2.30
CA ASN A 186 16.87 -15.11 1.51
C ASN A 186 16.72 -15.57 0.04
N VAL A 187 16.85 -16.86 -0.22
CA VAL A 187 16.62 -17.46 -1.56
C VAL A 187 15.10 -17.61 -1.77
N ARG A 188 14.62 -17.47 -3.00
CA ARG A 188 13.22 -17.77 -3.35
C ARG A 188 12.95 -19.26 -3.08
N LEU A 189 11.94 -19.59 -2.28
CA LEU A 189 11.50 -20.97 -2.09
C LEU A 189 10.30 -21.24 -3.00
N VAL A 190 10.33 -22.37 -3.69
CA VAL A 190 9.20 -22.91 -4.46
C VAL A 190 8.86 -24.28 -3.91
N VAL A 191 7.58 -24.59 -3.79
CA VAL A 191 7.10 -25.92 -3.40
C VAL A 191 6.34 -26.50 -4.57
N ARG A 192 6.86 -27.59 -5.13
CA ARG A 192 6.22 -28.31 -6.23
C ARG A 192 5.70 -29.63 -5.72
N ASN A 193 4.46 -29.93 -6.06
CA ASN A 193 3.93 -31.29 -5.96
C ASN A 193 4.12 -32.01 -7.30
N THR A 194 3.25 -31.72 -8.27
CA THR A 194 3.18 -32.42 -9.56
C THR A 194 3.54 -31.54 -10.75
N GLY A 195 3.51 -30.20 -10.63
CA GLY A 195 3.72 -29.28 -11.77
C GLY A 195 2.45 -28.95 -12.56
N HIS A 196 1.27 -29.30 -12.01
CA HIS A 196 -0.07 -29.03 -12.54
C HIS A 196 -0.53 -27.56 -12.50
N ASP A 197 0.26 -26.65 -11.93
CA ASP A 197 -0.22 -25.28 -11.64
C ASP A 197 -0.25 -24.40 -12.91
N PHE A 198 -1.45 -24.19 -13.47
CA PHE A 198 -1.71 -23.36 -14.65
C PHE A 198 -1.04 -21.98 -14.59
N ILE A 199 -0.99 -21.37 -13.39
CA ILE A 199 -0.46 -20.01 -13.19
C ILE A 199 0.95 -19.97 -12.57
N GLY A 200 1.71 -21.05 -12.73
CA GLY A 200 3.16 -21.04 -12.50
C GLY A 200 3.62 -20.97 -11.04
N ARG A 201 2.74 -21.09 -10.04
CA ARG A 201 3.15 -20.98 -8.61
C ARG A 201 4.01 -22.16 -8.14
N SER A 202 4.08 -23.24 -8.93
CA SER A 202 4.97 -24.39 -8.74
C SER A 202 6.36 -24.23 -9.37
N THR A 203 6.65 -23.08 -9.99
CA THR A 203 7.95 -22.77 -10.60
C THR A 203 8.46 -21.36 -10.20
N GLY A 204 9.65 -20.98 -10.67
CA GLY A 204 10.23 -19.67 -10.42
C GLY A 204 11.75 -19.64 -10.51
N TYR A 205 12.28 -18.69 -11.28
CA TYR A 205 13.72 -18.49 -11.45
C TYR A 205 14.44 -18.26 -10.12
N GLY A 206 15.73 -18.61 -10.08
CA GLY A 206 16.63 -18.30 -8.96
C GLY A 206 16.23 -18.97 -7.65
N SER A 207 15.33 -19.97 -7.71
CA SER A 207 14.75 -20.59 -6.53
C SER A 207 15.43 -21.89 -6.12
N LEU A 208 15.18 -22.26 -4.87
CA LEU A 208 15.26 -23.62 -4.36
C LEU A 208 13.85 -24.22 -4.45
N VAL A 209 13.69 -25.31 -5.20
CA VAL A 209 12.44 -26.09 -5.27
C VAL A 209 12.49 -27.20 -4.23
N ILE A 210 11.42 -27.38 -3.47
CA ILE A 210 11.16 -28.61 -2.72
C ILE A 210 10.13 -29.40 -3.53
N ASN A 211 10.53 -30.56 -4.04
CA ASN A 211 9.64 -31.50 -4.70
C ASN A 211 9.04 -32.45 -3.64
N MET A 212 7.71 -32.46 -3.55
CA MET A 212 6.91 -33.22 -2.57
C MET A 212 6.38 -34.57 -3.11
N HIS A 213 6.60 -34.88 -4.39
CA HIS A 213 6.00 -36.02 -5.09
C HIS A 213 6.25 -37.38 -4.43
N SER A 214 7.38 -37.55 -3.72
CA SER A 214 7.70 -38.83 -3.05
C SER A 214 6.94 -39.07 -1.73
N PHE A 215 6.13 -38.13 -1.23
CA PHE A 215 5.30 -38.33 -0.03
C PHE A 215 4.03 -39.11 -0.38
N GLN A 216 4.16 -40.41 -0.63
CA GLN A 216 3.10 -41.29 -1.16
C GLN A 216 2.38 -42.14 -0.10
N ASP A 217 2.62 -41.92 1.19
CA ASP A 217 1.99 -42.71 2.27
C ASP A 217 0.46 -42.58 2.28
N ILE A 218 -0.24 -43.70 2.44
CA ILE A 218 -1.71 -43.76 2.58
C ILE A 218 -2.06 -44.59 3.82
N THR A 219 -2.66 -43.97 4.83
CA THR A 219 -3.07 -44.62 6.09
C THR A 219 -4.57 -44.47 6.30
N TRP A 220 -5.30 -45.58 6.25
CA TRP A 220 -6.75 -45.60 6.43
C TRP A 220 -7.15 -45.64 7.92
N ILE A 221 -8.27 -45.00 8.23
CA ILE A 221 -8.83 -44.87 9.58
C ILE A 221 -10.31 -45.25 9.52
N ASP A 222 -10.66 -46.47 9.94
CA ASP A 222 -12.04 -46.99 9.81
C ASP A 222 -13.06 -46.20 10.66
N SER A 223 -12.62 -45.58 11.76
CA SER A 223 -13.43 -44.67 12.56
C SER A 223 -12.57 -43.54 13.14
N TYR A 224 -12.68 -42.35 12.54
CA TYR A 224 -12.05 -41.13 13.02
C TYR A 224 -12.79 -40.58 14.23
N SER A 225 -12.06 -40.41 15.34
CA SER A 225 -12.54 -39.79 16.59
C SER A 225 -11.66 -38.59 17.01
N GLY A 226 -11.01 -37.94 16.03
CA GLY A 226 -10.14 -36.79 16.28
C GLY A 226 -10.91 -35.47 16.42
N PRO A 227 -10.21 -34.32 16.49
CA PRO A 227 -10.81 -33.01 16.68
C PRO A 227 -11.89 -32.64 15.65
N GLY A 228 -13.11 -32.40 16.15
CA GLY A 228 -14.24 -31.86 15.40
C GLY A 228 -15.54 -32.63 15.67
N SER A 229 -16.58 -32.32 14.89
CA SER A 229 -17.90 -32.98 14.98
C SER A 229 -18.05 -34.22 14.08
N TYR A 230 -17.08 -34.51 13.21
CA TYR A 230 -17.15 -35.63 12.29
C TYR A 230 -16.70 -36.94 12.96
N THR A 231 -17.55 -37.96 12.87
CA THR A 231 -17.23 -39.35 13.21
C THR A 231 -17.57 -40.24 12.01
N GLY A 232 -16.61 -41.02 11.53
CA GLY A 232 -16.77 -41.86 10.34
C GLY A 232 -15.43 -42.27 9.75
N GLY A 233 -15.43 -42.90 8.58
CA GLY A 233 -14.20 -43.30 7.89
C GLY A 233 -13.36 -42.09 7.46
N ALA A 234 -12.05 -42.22 7.59
CA ALA A 234 -11.09 -41.22 7.13
C ALA A 234 -9.84 -41.87 6.53
N VAL A 235 -9.03 -41.07 5.86
CA VAL A 235 -7.71 -41.47 5.37
C VAL A 235 -6.73 -40.32 5.55
N THR A 236 -5.52 -40.63 6.01
CA THR A 236 -4.38 -39.72 6.01
C THR A 236 -3.51 -40.05 4.81
N ILE A 237 -3.31 -39.07 3.92
CA ILE A 237 -2.49 -39.20 2.71
C ILE A 237 -1.31 -38.23 2.75
N GLY A 238 -0.14 -38.67 2.28
CA GLY A 238 1.04 -37.83 2.12
C GLY A 238 0.84 -36.74 1.07
N ALA A 239 1.69 -35.71 1.13
CA ALA A 239 1.59 -34.54 0.25
C ALA A 239 1.66 -34.88 -1.24
N GLY A 240 2.36 -35.95 -1.62
CA GLY A 240 2.58 -36.40 -2.99
C GLY A 240 1.45 -37.21 -3.60
N VAL A 241 0.49 -37.69 -2.80
CA VAL A 241 -0.56 -38.62 -3.27
C VAL A 241 -1.49 -37.96 -4.30
N GLN A 242 -1.66 -38.65 -5.42
CA GLN A 242 -2.40 -38.20 -6.60
C GLN A 242 -3.79 -38.85 -6.70
N GLY A 243 -4.71 -38.23 -7.45
CA GLY A 243 -6.12 -38.63 -7.56
C GLY A 243 -6.33 -40.12 -7.84
N GLN A 244 -5.82 -40.63 -8.96
CA GLN A 244 -5.96 -42.05 -9.32
C GLN A 244 -5.28 -42.98 -8.32
N THR A 245 -4.20 -42.54 -7.65
CA THR A 245 -3.49 -43.34 -6.65
C THR A 245 -4.37 -43.57 -5.41
N ILE A 246 -5.01 -42.52 -4.88
CA ILE A 246 -5.90 -42.67 -3.73
C ILE A 246 -7.21 -43.36 -4.09
N LEU A 247 -7.78 -43.12 -5.27
CA LEU A 247 -8.99 -43.81 -5.73
C LEU A 247 -8.73 -45.32 -5.93
N SER A 248 -7.63 -45.71 -6.56
CA SER A 248 -7.27 -47.14 -6.73
C SER A 248 -7.01 -47.82 -5.38
N ALA A 249 -6.30 -47.16 -4.47
CA ALA A 249 -6.04 -47.67 -3.13
C ALA A 249 -7.32 -47.77 -2.27
N GLY A 250 -8.31 -46.90 -2.51
CA GLY A 250 -9.61 -46.90 -1.86
C GLY A 250 -10.55 -47.97 -2.41
N HIS A 251 -10.60 -48.13 -3.73
CA HIS A 251 -11.38 -49.17 -4.40
C HIS A 251 -10.92 -50.58 -4.00
N ALA A 252 -9.61 -50.79 -3.83
CA ALA A 252 -9.04 -52.06 -3.37
C ALA A 252 -9.37 -52.45 -1.90
N ARG A 253 -10.14 -51.62 -1.16
CA ARG A 253 -10.59 -51.93 0.21
C ARG A 253 -11.84 -52.81 0.22
N ASN A 254 -12.15 -53.33 1.41
CA ASN A 254 -13.40 -54.04 1.67
C ASN A 254 -14.06 -53.47 2.95
N PRO A 255 -15.17 -52.70 2.85
CA PRO A 255 -15.78 -52.23 1.61
C PRO A 255 -14.89 -51.22 0.85
N PRO A 256 -15.04 -51.11 -0.49
CA PRO A 256 -14.44 -50.05 -1.30
C PRO A 256 -14.78 -48.64 -0.80
N LEU A 257 -13.81 -47.73 -0.82
CA LEU A 257 -13.96 -46.34 -0.39
C LEU A 257 -13.38 -45.36 -1.41
N VAL A 258 -13.89 -44.13 -1.40
CA VAL A 258 -13.42 -43.00 -2.20
C VAL A 258 -13.21 -41.76 -1.33
N VAL A 259 -12.52 -40.76 -1.89
CA VAL A 259 -12.42 -39.39 -1.34
C VAL A 259 -12.82 -38.39 -2.43
N VAL A 260 -13.06 -37.13 -2.05
CA VAL A 260 -13.33 -36.07 -3.04
C VAL A 260 -12.02 -35.67 -3.73
N THR A 261 -11.82 -36.17 -4.95
CA THR A 261 -10.72 -35.82 -5.86
C THR A 261 -11.22 -34.96 -7.02
N GLY A 262 -10.28 -34.45 -7.83
CA GLY A 262 -10.56 -33.89 -9.16
C GLY A 262 -10.78 -34.99 -10.20
N GLU A 263 -11.08 -34.54 -11.40
CA GLU A 263 -11.11 -35.29 -12.66
C GLU A 263 -9.71 -35.74 -13.11
N CYS A 264 -8.71 -34.85 -13.20
CA CYS A 264 -7.38 -35.21 -13.72
C CYS A 264 -6.62 -36.23 -12.84
N PRO A 265 -6.30 -37.44 -13.35
CA PRO A 265 -5.72 -38.56 -12.59
C PRO A 265 -4.48 -38.26 -11.77
N THR A 266 -3.59 -37.38 -12.26
CA THR A 266 -2.30 -37.14 -11.63
C THR A 266 -2.25 -35.87 -10.77
N VAL A 267 -3.37 -35.18 -10.56
CA VAL A 267 -3.45 -34.01 -9.66
C VAL A 267 -3.13 -34.44 -8.22
N GLY A 268 -2.15 -33.76 -7.62
CA GLY A 268 -1.70 -34.03 -6.24
C GLY A 268 -2.66 -33.43 -5.21
N ILE A 269 -3.49 -34.29 -4.61
CA ILE A 269 -4.68 -33.93 -3.82
C ILE A 269 -4.36 -33.00 -2.65
N ALA A 270 -3.33 -33.32 -1.87
CA ALA A 270 -2.88 -32.55 -0.71
C ALA A 270 -2.14 -31.24 -1.08
N GLY A 271 -1.89 -31.00 -2.37
CA GLY A 271 -1.16 -29.84 -2.89
C GLY A 271 -2.06 -28.63 -3.12
N GLY A 272 -1.92 -28.00 -4.29
CA GLY A 272 -2.71 -26.83 -4.68
C GLY A 272 -4.21 -27.11 -4.80
N PHE A 273 -4.59 -28.36 -5.09
CA PHE A 273 -5.98 -28.79 -5.23
C PHE A 273 -6.82 -28.45 -3.96
N ILE A 274 -6.53 -29.07 -2.82
CA ILE A 274 -7.18 -28.75 -1.52
C ILE A 274 -6.92 -27.30 -1.06
N GLN A 275 -5.72 -26.77 -1.30
CA GLN A 275 -5.39 -25.41 -0.85
C GLN A 275 -6.16 -24.33 -1.63
N GLY A 276 -6.58 -24.57 -2.88
CA GLY A 276 -7.48 -23.69 -3.63
C GLY A 276 -8.96 -24.01 -3.45
N GLY A 277 -9.31 -25.27 -3.20
CA GLY A 277 -10.67 -25.75 -2.94
C GLY A 277 -10.82 -27.22 -3.34
N GLY A 278 -10.73 -27.47 -4.64
CA GLY A 278 -10.66 -28.80 -5.25
C GLY A 278 -12.05 -29.30 -5.62
N HIS A 279 -12.48 -28.98 -6.86
CA HIS A 279 -13.73 -29.50 -7.45
C HIS A 279 -13.48 -30.86 -8.12
N GLY A 280 -14.47 -31.40 -8.82
CA GLY A 280 -14.48 -32.75 -9.38
C GLY A 280 -15.77 -33.51 -9.08
N PRO A 281 -15.90 -34.78 -9.51
CA PRO A 281 -17.20 -35.46 -9.64
C PRO A 281 -18.06 -35.56 -8.37
N TRP A 282 -17.44 -35.68 -7.20
CA TRP A 282 -18.16 -35.77 -5.92
C TRP A 282 -18.56 -34.41 -5.32
N THR A 283 -18.17 -33.30 -5.94
CA THR A 283 -18.28 -31.96 -5.37
C THR A 283 -19.73 -31.55 -5.12
N THR A 284 -20.64 -31.81 -6.05
CA THR A 284 -22.08 -31.53 -5.86
C THR A 284 -22.63 -32.27 -4.64
N LEU A 285 -22.21 -33.53 -4.40
CA LEU A 285 -22.74 -34.37 -3.34
C LEU A 285 -22.06 -34.23 -1.97
N LYS A 286 -20.86 -33.64 -1.90
CA LYS A 286 -19.99 -33.61 -0.70
C LYS A 286 -19.32 -32.27 -0.40
N GLY A 287 -19.55 -31.23 -1.21
CA GLY A 287 -18.77 -29.99 -1.17
C GLY A 287 -17.36 -30.19 -1.74
N PHE A 288 -16.55 -29.13 -1.70
CA PHE A 288 -15.17 -29.18 -2.19
C PHE A 288 -14.31 -30.22 -1.44
N SER A 289 -13.21 -30.65 -2.05
CA SER A 289 -12.20 -31.47 -1.37
C SER A 289 -11.72 -30.83 -0.06
N ALA A 290 -11.53 -29.50 -0.07
CA ALA A 290 -11.26 -28.68 1.11
C ALA A 290 -12.28 -28.84 2.25
N ASP A 291 -13.59 -28.95 1.96
CA ASP A 291 -14.63 -29.11 3.00
C ASP A 291 -14.60 -30.48 3.70
N ASN A 292 -13.86 -31.42 3.10
CA ASN A 292 -13.71 -32.80 3.53
C ASN A 292 -12.40 -33.07 4.28
N VAL A 293 -11.56 -32.05 4.49
CA VAL A 293 -10.37 -32.14 5.34
C VAL A 293 -10.71 -32.06 6.83
N LEU A 294 -10.07 -32.95 7.60
CA LEU A 294 -10.18 -33.10 9.05
C LEU A 294 -8.92 -32.58 9.78
N ALA A 295 -7.74 -32.76 9.20
CA ALA A 295 -6.46 -32.27 9.74
C ALA A 295 -5.38 -32.15 8.65
N PHE A 296 -4.36 -31.31 8.90
CA PHE A 296 -3.07 -31.34 8.19
C PHE A 296 -1.92 -31.53 9.18
N GLU A 297 -0.85 -32.17 8.72
CA GLU A 297 0.49 -32.01 9.28
C GLU A 297 1.30 -31.15 8.30
N ALA A 298 1.94 -30.09 8.79
CA ALA A 298 2.61 -29.10 7.96
C ALA A 298 3.86 -28.51 8.61
N ILE A 299 4.68 -27.80 7.83
CA ILE A 299 5.83 -27.03 8.31
C ILE A 299 5.62 -25.55 8.02
N THR A 300 5.64 -24.72 9.06
CA THR A 300 5.53 -23.26 8.94
C THR A 300 6.80 -22.64 8.32
N SER A 301 6.71 -21.37 7.89
CA SER A 301 7.87 -20.60 7.37
C SER A 301 9.04 -20.46 8.36
N SER A 302 8.75 -20.51 9.66
CA SER A 302 9.74 -20.58 10.76
C SER A 302 10.45 -21.94 10.88
N GLY A 303 9.99 -22.95 10.12
CA GLY A 303 10.54 -24.31 10.16
C GLY A 303 10.02 -25.16 11.32
N HIS A 304 8.92 -24.79 11.98
CA HIS A 304 8.24 -25.63 12.98
C HIS A 304 7.21 -26.56 12.33
N TYR A 305 7.26 -27.84 12.70
CA TYR A 305 6.20 -28.83 12.44
C TYR A 305 4.95 -28.49 13.26
N VAL A 306 3.78 -28.53 12.63
CA VAL A 306 2.49 -28.22 13.24
C VAL A 306 1.37 -29.13 12.72
N THR A 307 0.55 -29.63 13.64
CA THR A 307 -0.79 -30.14 13.33
C THR A 307 -1.75 -28.97 13.19
N ALA A 308 -2.53 -28.91 12.11
CA ALA A 308 -3.62 -27.95 11.93
C ALA A 308 -4.96 -28.69 11.82
N ASN A 309 -5.87 -28.49 12.78
CA ASN A 309 -7.23 -29.05 12.82
C ASN A 309 -8.18 -28.14 13.63
N GLN A 310 -9.42 -28.57 13.89
CA GLN A 310 -10.42 -27.75 14.61
C GLN A 310 -10.04 -27.37 16.05
N GLN A 311 -9.04 -28.02 16.68
CA GLN A 311 -8.58 -27.71 18.04
C GLN A 311 -7.16 -27.13 18.09
N LYS A 312 -6.26 -27.57 17.20
CA LYS A 312 -4.85 -27.13 17.13
C LYS A 312 -4.64 -26.26 15.89
N ASN A 313 -4.17 -25.03 16.07
CA ASN A 313 -3.97 -24.05 15.00
C ASN A 313 -5.21 -23.92 14.06
N PRO A 314 -6.43 -23.71 14.60
CA PRO A 314 -7.67 -23.75 13.83
C PRO A 314 -7.76 -22.66 12.75
N ASP A 315 -7.02 -21.56 12.92
CA ASP A 315 -6.91 -20.51 11.93
C ASP A 315 -6.02 -20.91 10.74
N LEU A 316 -4.90 -21.60 10.98
CA LEU A 316 -4.08 -22.22 9.93
C LEU A 316 -4.86 -23.33 9.22
N PHE A 317 -5.60 -24.15 9.97
CA PHE A 317 -6.45 -25.20 9.44
C PHE A 317 -7.49 -24.65 8.47
N TRP A 318 -8.17 -23.55 8.83
CA TRP A 318 -9.11 -22.89 7.95
C TRP A 318 -8.42 -22.26 6.72
N ALA A 319 -7.25 -21.61 6.89
CA ALA A 319 -6.51 -21.00 5.79
C ALA A 319 -5.96 -22.02 4.76
N LEU A 320 -5.52 -23.20 5.20
CA LEU A 320 -5.03 -24.28 4.32
C LEU A 320 -6.16 -24.98 3.53
N LYS A 321 -7.43 -24.66 3.81
CA LYS A 321 -8.61 -25.18 3.10
C LYS A 321 -9.16 -24.08 2.21
N GLY A 322 -8.73 -23.99 0.95
CA GLY A 322 -9.23 -22.98 0.01
C GLY A 322 -8.64 -21.56 0.11
N GLY A 323 -7.69 -21.29 1.01
CA GLY A 323 -7.05 -19.98 1.16
C GLY A 323 -5.93 -19.68 0.15
N GLY A 324 -5.69 -20.56 -0.81
CA GLY A 324 -4.64 -20.48 -1.82
C GLY A 324 -3.38 -21.31 -1.49
N PRO A 325 -2.72 -21.89 -2.50
CA PRO A 325 -1.46 -22.63 -2.31
C PRO A 325 -0.32 -21.74 -1.82
N ALA A 326 0.76 -22.37 -1.35
CA ALA A 326 2.08 -21.76 -1.14
C ALA A 326 2.07 -20.45 -0.31
N SER A 327 1.14 -20.33 0.65
CA SER A 327 0.88 -19.08 1.38
C SER A 327 1.20 -19.15 2.88
N PHE A 328 0.85 -20.25 3.56
CA PHE A 328 0.83 -20.29 5.04
C PHE A 328 1.82 -21.31 5.64
N ALA A 329 1.91 -22.50 5.05
CA ALA A 329 2.77 -23.60 5.48
C ALA A 329 2.99 -24.59 4.33
N VAL A 330 4.00 -25.44 4.43
CA VAL A 330 4.21 -26.58 3.52
C VAL A 330 3.54 -27.81 4.12
N ILE A 331 2.52 -28.35 3.45
CA ILE A 331 1.80 -29.56 3.87
C ILE A 331 2.71 -30.78 3.69
N LEU A 332 2.72 -31.68 4.67
CA LEU A 332 3.39 -32.98 4.64
C LEU A 332 2.39 -34.13 4.43
N SER A 333 1.22 -34.01 5.05
CA SER A 333 0.10 -34.94 4.89
C SER A 333 -1.24 -34.27 5.25
N VAL A 334 -2.33 -34.76 4.66
CA VAL A 334 -3.69 -34.33 4.94
C VAL A 334 -4.54 -35.52 5.39
N THR A 335 -5.43 -35.32 6.37
CA THR A 335 -6.43 -36.31 6.78
C THR A 335 -7.80 -35.87 6.29
N MET A 336 -8.49 -36.72 5.55
CA MET A 336 -9.75 -36.43 4.86
C MET A 336 -10.83 -37.46 5.22
N LYS A 337 -12.10 -37.06 5.12
CA LYS A 337 -13.25 -37.99 5.18
C LYS A 337 -13.22 -38.94 3.98
N THR A 338 -13.64 -40.18 4.19
CA THR A 338 -13.86 -41.17 3.13
C THR A 338 -15.35 -41.49 2.98
N PHE A 339 -15.78 -41.83 1.78
CA PHE A 339 -17.15 -42.23 1.47
C PHE A 339 -17.16 -43.64 0.86
N PRO A 340 -18.26 -44.41 0.97
CA PRO A 340 -18.41 -45.65 0.22
C PRO A 340 -18.28 -45.40 -1.28
N ASP A 341 -17.55 -46.26 -1.98
CA ASP A 341 -17.60 -46.32 -3.45
C ASP A 341 -18.94 -46.97 -3.85
N ILE A 342 -19.72 -46.32 -4.73
CA ILE A 342 -21.11 -46.71 -5.03
C ILE A 342 -21.39 -46.75 -6.54
N PRO A 343 -22.37 -47.56 -6.98
CA PRO A 343 -22.80 -47.60 -8.38
C PRO A 343 -23.10 -46.20 -8.92
N SER A 344 -22.69 -45.96 -10.16
CA SER A 344 -22.77 -44.65 -10.80
C SER A 344 -23.09 -44.82 -12.28
N ALA A 345 -23.77 -43.85 -12.87
CA ALA A 345 -23.97 -43.78 -14.32
C ALA A 345 -23.22 -42.60 -14.92
N GLY A 346 -22.75 -42.76 -16.15
CA GLY A 346 -22.14 -41.70 -16.94
C GLY A 346 -22.84 -41.52 -18.28
N ALA A 347 -22.70 -40.32 -18.87
CA ALA A 347 -23.16 -40.03 -20.22
C ALA A 347 -22.13 -39.22 -21.01
N GLU A 348 -22.22 -39.33 -22.33
CA GLU A 348 -21.40 -38.59 -23.30
C GLU A 348 -22.30 -37.92 -24.32
N LEU A 349 -22.02 -36.66 -24.67
CA LEU A 349 -22.72 -35.88 -25.69
C LEU A 349 -21.72 -35.23 -26.64
N TYR A 350 -21.97 -35.32 -27.95
CA TYR A 350 -21.16 -34.68 -28.98
C TYR A 350 -22.02 -33.88 -29.97
N ILE A 351 -21.58 -32.67 -30.29
CA ILE A 351 -22.09 -31.85 -31.40
C ILE A 351 -20.88 -31.25 -32.12
N ASN A 352 -20.53 -31.81 -33.28
CA ASN A 352 -19.28 -31.49 -33.98
C ASN A 352 -19.48 -31.29 -35.50
N THR A 353 -18.39 -31.10 -36.24
CA THR A 353 -18.38 -30.88 -37.69
C THR A 353 -18.98 -32.02 -38.54
N THR A 354 -19.16 -33.24 -38.01
CA THR A 354 -19.87 -34.32 -38.73
C THR A 354 -21.38 -34.24 -38.55
N HIS A 355 -21.84 -33.50 -37.55
CA HIS A 355 -23.25 -33.25 -37.25
C HIS A 355 -23.74 -31.98 -37.94
N THR A 356 -23.02 -30.87 -37.78
CA THR A 356 -23.35 -29.58 -38.41
C THR A 356 -22.10 -28.74 -38.70
N LEU A 357 -22.16 -27.98 -39.79
CA LEU A 357 -21.23 -26.89 -40.12
C LEU A 357 -21.94 -25.51 -40.08
N ASP A 358 -23.23 -25.49 -39.74
CA ASP A 358 -24.00 -24.27 -39.54
C ASP A 358 -23.72 -23.72 -38.14
N PRO A 359 -23.15 -22.51 -38.02
CA PRO A 359 -22.77 -21.93 -36.73
C PRO A 359 -23.99 -21.61 -35.85
N ASP A 360 -25.13 -21.27 -36.43
CA ASP A 360 -26.34 -20.92 -35.67
C ASP A 360 -26.95 -22.20 -35.06
N VAL A 361 -27.00 -23.30 -35.83
CA VAL A 361 -27.43 -24.61 -35.31
C VAL A 361 -26.49 -25.11 -34.21
N TRP A 362 -25.17 -24.93 -34.37
CA TRP A 362 -24.19 -25.33 -33.37
C TRP A 362 -24.28 -24.49 -32.08
N TRP A 363 -24.44 -23.17 -32.20
CA TRP A 363 -24.66 -22.29 -31.05
C TRP A 363 -26.00 -22.55 -30.37
N ASN A 364 -27.08 -22.84 -31.09
CA ASN A 364 -28.36 -23.24 -30.50
C ASN A 364 -28.23 -24.48 -29.60
N GLY A 365 -27.40 -25.47 -30.01
CA GLY A 365 -27.07 -26.63 -29.18
C GLY A 365 -26.36 -26.25 -27.88
N THR A 366 -25.33 -25.39 -27.97
CA THR A 366 -24.58 -24.89 -26.80
C THR A 366 -25.46 -24.06 -25.86
N THR A 367 -26.32 -23.18 -26.41
CA THR A 367 -27.30 -22.38 -25.67
C THR A 367 -28.29 -23.25 -24.91
N ALA A 368 -28.85 -24.28 -25.57
CA ALA A 368 -29.75 -25.23 -24.94
C ALA A 368 -29.04 -26.00 -23.81
N PHE A 369 -27.83 -26.51 -24.05
CA PHE A 369 -27.07 -27.25 -23.02
C PHE A 369 -26.83 -26.39 -21.78
N HIS A 370 -26.33 -25.16 -21.95
CA HIS A 370 -26.02 -24.28 -20.84
C HIS A 370 -27.28 -23.85 -20.07
N LYS A 371 -28.39 -23.61 -20.76
CA LYS A 371 -29.70 -23.29 -20.15
C LYS A 371 -30.20 -24.41 -19.21
N TRP A 372 -29.90 -25.68 -19.52
CA TRP A 372 -30.24 -26.83 -18.67
C TRP A 372 -29.24 -27.08 -17.53
N SER A 373 -28.15 -26.32 -17.41
CA SER A 373 -27.09 -26.57 -16.41
C SER A 373 -27.58 -26.55 -14.95
N ASN A 374 -28.47 -25.62 -14.59
CA ASN A 374 -29.14 -25.59 -13.27
C ASN A 374 -29.83 -26.93 -12.97
N HIS A 375 -30.61 -27.45 -13.93
CA HIS A 375 -31.32 -28.73 -13.77
C HIS A 375 -30.37 -29.91 -13.55
N PHE A 376 -29.23 -29.93 -14.21
CA PHE A 376 -28.24 -30.99 -14.04
C PHE A 376 -27.63 -30.97 -12.63
N VAL A 377 -27.20 -29.80 -12.14
CA VAL A 377 -26.59 -29.71 -10.79
C VAL A 377 -27.62 -29.89 -9.67
N ASP A 378 -28.86 -29.42 -9.85
CA ASP A 378 -29.98 -29.65 -8.90
C ASP A 378 -30.38 -31.13 -8.79
N ASN A 379 -30.10 -31.95 -9.81
CA ASN A 379 -30.27 -33.39 -9.75
C ASN A 379 -29.04 -34.14 -9.20
N GLY A 380 -28.03 -33.41 -8.73
CA GLY A 380 -26.81 -33.95 -8.14
C GLY A 380 -25.74 -34.38 -9.14
N LEU A 381 -25.85 -33.96 -10.41
CA LEU A 381 -24.85 -34.30 -11.43
C LEU A 381 -23.58 -33.46 -11.27
N TYR A 382 -22.50 -33.99 -11.84
CA TYR A 382 -21.32 -33.25 -12.27
C TYR A 382 -21.19 -33.41 -13.78
N VAL A 383 -20.85 -32.36 -14.53
CA VAL A 383 -20.65 -32.47 -15.99
C VAL A 383 -19.37 -31.75 -16.40
N TYR A 384 -18.48 -32.47 -17.07
CA TYR A 384 -17.33 -31.91 -17.77
C TYR A 384 -17.69 -31.68 -19.24
N PHE A 385 -17.48 -30.48 -19.75
CA PHE A 385 -17.67 -30.17 -21.16
C PHE A 385 -16.58 -29.25 -21.72
N GLU A 386 -16.37 -29.33 -23.02
CA GLU A 386 -15.39 -28.53 -23.75
C GLU A 386 -16.01 -27.94 -25.00
N LEU A 387 -15.53 -26.74 -25.33
CA LEU A 387 -15.94 -25.98 -26.49
C LEU A 387 -14.70 -25.51 -27.26
N PHE A 388 -14.62 -25.99 -28.50
CA PHE A 388 -13.72 -25.51 -29.54
C PHE A 388 -14.58 -25.05 -30.74
N PRO A 389 -14.07 -24.25 -31.68
CA PRO A 389 -14.82 -23.89 -32.88
C PRO A 389 -15.43 -25.11 -33.60
N PHE A 390 -16.77 -25.14 -33.73
CA PHE A 390 -17.56 -26.24 -34.29
C PHE A 390 -17.37 -27.62 -33.60
N THR A 391 -16.92 -27.67 -32.34
CA THR A 391 -16.86 -28.89 -31.53
C THR A 391 -17.30 -28.61 -30.10
N PHE A 392 -18.50 -29.04 -29.77
CA PHE A 392 -19.00 -29.19 -28.40
C PHE A 392 -18.87 -30.66 -28.02
N ARG A 393 -18.29 -30.96 -26.85
CA ARG A 393 -18.38 -32.29 -26.23
C ARG A 393 -18.62 -32.18 -24.73
N ALA A 394 -19.61 -32.89 -24.20
CA ALA A 394 -19.78 -33.08 -22.76
C ALA A 394 -19.51 -34.54 -22.43
N ARG A 395 -18.32 -34.81 -21.90
CA ARG A 395 -17.81 -36.16 -21.61
C ARG A 395 -16.89 -36.10 -20.38
N PRO A 396 -17.30 -36.62 -19.21
CA PRO A 396 -18.61 -37.21 -18.88
C PRO A 396 -19.60 -36.26 -18.20
N PHE A 397 -20.89 -36.53 -18.39
CA PHE A 397 -21.89 -36.36 -17.31
C PHE A 397 -21.66 -37.46 -16.28
N VAL A 398 -21.72 -37.16 -14.99
CA VAL A 398 -21.51 -38.10 -13.89
C VAL A 398 -22.69 -38.07 -12.92
N ALA A 399 -23.29 -39.24 -12.70
CA ALA A 399 -24.45 -39.47 -11.86
C ALA A 399 -24.14 -40.51 -10.78
N ILE A 400 -23.48 -40.06 -9.71
CA ILE A 400 -23.10 -40.91 -8.58
C ILE A 400 -24.34 -41.34 -7.80
N GLY A 401 -24.50 -42.64 -7.56
CA GLY A 401 -25.65 -43.21 -6.86
C GLY A 401 -26.93 -43.25 -7.68
N LYS A 402 -26.84 -43.20 -9.03
CA LYS A 402 -27.97 -43.30 -9.96
C LYS A 402 -27.71 -44.36 -11.03
N THR A 403 -28.78 -44.97 -11.52
CA THR A 403 -28.78 -45.87 -12.69
C THR A 403 -28.74 -45.08 -14.00
N ALA A 404 -28.40 -45.76 -15.11
CA ALA A 404 -28.45 -45.16 -16.45
C ALA A 404 -29.87 -44.69 -16.82
N ASN A 405 -30.92 -45.37 -16.34
CA ASN A 405 -32.30 -44.96 -16.56
C ASN A 405 -32.66 -43.64 -15.84
N GLU A 406 -32.16 -43.45 -14.62
CA GLU A 406 -32.35 -42.19 -13.88
C GLU A 406 -31.55 -41.03 -14.51
N LEU A 407 -30.32 -41.29 -14.98
CA LEU A 407 -29.54 -40.30 -15.72
C LEU A 407 -30.23 -39.91 -17.04
N ASN A 408 -30.71 -40.90 -17.82
CA ASN A 408 -31.51 -40.63 -19.02
C ASN A 408 -32.75 -39.79 -18.69
N ALA A 409 -33.48 -40.10 -17.60
CA ALA A 409 -34.65 -39.31 -17.21
C ALA A 409 -34.36 -37.85 -16.83
N ILE A 410 -33.16 -37.56 -16.30
CA ILE A 410 -32.70 -36.18 -15.99
C ILE A 410 -32.30 -35.43 -17.26
N VAL A 411 -31.68 -36.11 -18.23
CA VAL A 411 -31.14 -35.47 -19.45
C VAL A 411 -32.16 -35.41 -20.60
N GLN A 412 -33.17 -36.29 -20.62
CA GLN A 412 -34.17 -36.38 -21.69
C GLN A 412 -34.85 -35.03 -22.02
N PRO A 413 -35.28 -34.19 -21.07
CA PRO A 413 -35.93 -32.90 -21.39
C PRO A 413 -35.04 -31.95 -22.20
N PHE A 414 -33.72 -32.03 -22.01
CA PHE A 414 -32.74 -31.29 -22.79
C PHE A 414 -32.55 -31.91 -24.19
N LEU A 415 -32.50 -33.23 -24.30
CA LEU A 415 -32.42 -33.94 -25.58
C LEU A 415 -33.66 -33.69 -26.46
N ASP A 416 -34.84 -33.57 -25.84
CA ASP A 416 -36.09 -33.18 -26.48
C ASP A 416 -36.02 -31.73 -26.99
N GLU A 417 -35.38 -30.81 -26.26
CA GLU A 417 -35.16 -29.42 -26.71
C GLU A 417 -34.16 -29.36 -27.88
N LEU A 418 -33.05 -30.13 -27.85
CA LEU A 418 -32.14 -30.25 -29.00
C LEU A 418 -32.87 -30.75 -30.26
N ALA A 419 -33.69 -31.79 -30.12
CA ALA A 419 -34.48 -32.33 -31.22
C ALA A 419 -35.50 -31.32 -31.76
N ALA A 420 -36.15 -30.55 -30.88
CA ALA A 420 -37.09 -29.48 -31.26
C ALA A 420 -36.40 -28.30 -31.97
N LEU A 421 -35.15 -27.99 -31.60
CA LEU A 421 -34.30 -26.99 -32.27
C LEU A 421 -33.66 -27.50 -33.57
N GLY A 422 -33.82 -28.79 -33.89
CA GLY A 422 -33.21 -29.40 -35.08
C GLY A 422 -31.70 -29.57 -34.99
N VAL A 423 -31.14 -29.61 -33.78
CA VAL A 423 -29.69 -29.78 -33.55
C VAL A 423 -29.33 -31.27 -33.59
N PRO A 424 -28.51 -31.73 -34.56
CA PRO A 424 -28.04 -33.11 -34.59
C PRO A 424 -26.95 -33.35 -33.52
N TYR A 425 -27.03 -34.49 -32.82
CA TYR A 425 -26.08 -34.87 -31.76
C TYR A 425 -25.91 -36.40 -31.67
N ASP A 426 -24.78 -36.84 -31.11
CA ASP A 426 -24.58 -38.19 -30.59
C ASP A 426 -24.71 -38.13 -29.05
N PHE A 427 -25.52 -39.00 -28.45
CA PHE A 427 -25.65 -39.15 -27.00
C PHE A 427 -25.61 -40.62 -26.59
N SER A 428 -24.85 -40.96 -25.55
CA SER A 428 -24.80 -42.32 -24.99
C SER A 428 -24.78 -42.31 -23.46
N THR A 429 -25.29 -43.38 -22.85
CA THR A 429 -25.23 -43.61 -21.39
C THR A 429 -24.67 -44.99 -21.06
N LYS A 430 -23.96 -45.07 -19.93
CA LYS A 430 -23.33 -46.30 -19.42
C LYS A 430 -23.45 -46.36 -17.90
N GLU A 431 -23.69 -47.55 -17.37
CA GLU A 431 -23.78 -47.81 -15.93
C GLU A 431 -22.54 -48.56 -15.44
N PHE A 432 -22.07 -48.21 -14.24
CA PHE A 432 -20.83 -48.71 -13.64
C PHE A 432 -21.09 -49.25 -12.23
N PRO A 433 -20.48 -50.38 -11.85
CA PRO A 433 -20.71 -50.98 -10.54
C PRO A 433 -20.12 -50.16 -9.39
N THR A 434 -19.12 -49.32 -9.66
CA THR A 434 -18.55 -48.35 -8.71
C THR A 434 -18.27 -47.00 -9.40
N PHE A 435 -17.99 -45.95 -8.61
CA PHE A 435 -17.50 -44.68 -9.16
C PHE A 435 -16.07 -44.83 -9.69
N TYR A 436 -15.23 -45.69 -9.09
CA TYR A 436 -13.89 -45.96 -9.62
C TYR A 436 -13.91 -46.51 -11.05
N ASP A 437 -14.82 -47.45 -11.34
CA ASP A 437 -14.99 -48.01 -12.68
C ASP A 437 -15.43 -46.94 -13.69
N LEU A 438 -16.34 -46.05 -13.30
CA LEU A 438 -16.72 -44.88 -14.11
C LEU A 438 -15.52 -43.96 -14.34
N TYR A 439 -14.74 -43.71 -13.29
CA TYR A 439 -13.63 -42.78 -13.31
C TYR A 439 -12.53 -43.21 -14.29
N VAL A 440 -12.15 -44.49 -14.26
CA VAL A 440 -11.10 -45.05 -15.13
C VAL A 440 -11.56 -45.20 -16.59
N ASP A 441 -12.86 -45.30 -16.84
CA ASP A 441 -13.42 -45.49 -18.18
C ASP A 441 -13.72 -44.17 -18.91
N LEU A 442 -14.17 -43.13 -18.19
CA LEU A 442 -14.68 -41.90 -18.80
C LEU A 442 -13.80 -40.65 -18.63
N PHE A 443 -12.90 -40.59 -17.66
CA PHE A 443 -11.95 -39.47 -17.54
C PHE A 443 -10.63 -39.79 -18.23
N GLU A 444 -10.12 -38.82 -18.97
CA GLU A 444 -8.87 -38.93 -19.72
C GLU A 444 -7.72 -38.22 -18.97
N ASN A 445 -6.48 -38.62 -19.25
CA ASN A 445 -5.30 -37.88 -18.80
C ASN A 445 -5.17 -36.58 -19.59
N GLU A 446 -4.61 -35.55 -18.96
CA GLU A 446 -4.33 -34.27 -19.59
C GLU A 446 -3.09 -34.36 -20.50
N ALA A 447 -3.03 -33.55 -21.56
CA ALA A 447 -1.87 -33.49 -22.44
C ALA A 447 -0.79 -32.52 -21.88
N ALA A 448 0.39 -33.04 -21.59
CA ALA A 448 1.52 -32.24 -21.09
C ALA A 448 2.27 -31.47 -22.20
N GLY A 449 3.03 -30.45 -21.81
CA GLY A 449 3.92 -29.71 -22.71
C GLY A 449 3.24 -28.55 -23.47
N SER A 450 2.00 -28.23 -23.13
CA SER A 450 1.20 -27.17 -23.74
C SER A 450 1.56 -25.78 -23.22
N SER A 451 1.56 -24.78 -24.11
CA SER A 451 1.77 -23.37 -23.77
C SER A 451 0.48 -22.60 -24.03
N ALA A 452 -0.20 -22.19 -22.96
CA ALA A 452 -1.40 -21.36 -23.01
C ALA A 452 -1.48 -20.47 -21.76
N LEU A 453 -2.31 -19.46 -21.87
CA LEU A 453 -2.80 -18.64 -20.77
C LEU A 453 -4.18 -19.12 -20.34
N THR A 454 -4.47 -19.08 -19.04
CA THR A 454 -5.76 -19.49 -18.45
C THR A 454 -6.43 -18.34 -17.72
N GLY A 455 -7.70 -18.10 -18.06
CA GLY A 455 -8.64 -17.23 -17.37
C GLY A 455 -9.84 -18.06 -16.90
N GLY A 456 -10.88 -17.41 -16.37
CA GLY A 456 -12.09 -18.13 -16.01
C GLY A 456 -13.06 -17.41 -15.08
N TRP A 457 -14.31 -17.86 -15.06
CA TRP A 457 -15.39 -17.28 -14.26
C TRP A 457 -16.46 -18.30 -13.87
N MET A 458 -17.07 -18.10 -12.71
CA MET A 458 -18.16 -18.91 -12.17
C MET A 458 -19.49 -18.18 -12.35
N PHE A 459 -20.46 -18.88 -12.93
CA PHE A 459 -21.86 -18.48 -13.08
C PHE A 459 -22.73 -19.24 -12.07
N ASN A 460 -23.52 -18.51 -11.29
CA ASN A 460 -24.41 -19.07 -10.29
C ASN A 460 -25.82 -19.35 -10.86
N HIS A 461 -26.69 -19.94 -10.04
CA HIS A 461 -28.04 -20.34 -10.48
C HIS A 461 -28.88 -19.18 -11.02
N GLU A 462 -28.71 -17.97 -10.45
CA GLU A 462 -29.43 -16.76 -10.87
C GLU A 462 -28.87 -16.19 -12.18
N ASP A 463 -27.54 -16.21 -12.36
CA ASP A 463 -26.90 -15.79 -13.62
C ASP A 463 -27.39 -16.65 -14.80
N VAL A 464 -27.39 -17.98 -14.63
CA VAL A 464 -27.89 -18.93 -15.65
C VAL A 464 -29.38 -18.73 -15.92
N ALA A 465 -30.19 -18.55 -14.88
CA ALA A 465 -31.64 -18.40 -15.03
C ALA A 465 -32.07 -17.06 -15.63
N SER A 466 -31.29 -15.99 -15.45
CA SER A 466 -31.65 -14.62 -15.85
C SER A 466 -30.90 -14.10 -17.07
N ASN A 467 -29.70 -14.61 -17.36
CA ASN A 467 -28.79 -14.06 -18.38
C ASN A 467 -28.07 -15.14 -19.22
N ASN A 468 -28.68 -16.32 -19.41
CA ASN A 468 -28.11 -17.40 -20.21
C ASN A 468 -27.53 -16.92 -21.55
N ASP A 469 -28.28 -16.11 -22.29
CA ASP A 469 -27.88 -15.68 -23.63
C ASP A 469 -26.67 -14.73 -23.58
N GLY A 470 -26.58 -13.86 -22.57
CA GLY A 470 -25.40 -13.03 -22.33
C GLY A 470 -24.15 -13.84 -21.94
N ILE A 471 -24.34 -14.97 -21.25
CA ILE A 471 -23.25 -15.93 -20.96
C ILE A 471 -22.79 -16.62 -22.25
N ILE A 472 -23.71 -16.97 -23.18
CA ILE A 472 -23.35 -17.52 -24.49
C ILE A 472 -22.62 -16.50 -25.38
N GLU A 473 -22.98 -15.21 -25.35
CA GLU A 473 -22.20 -14.16 -26.02
C GLU A 473 -20.78 -14.00 -25.44
N ALA A 474 -20.62 -14.20 -24.12
CA ALA A 474 -19.28 -14.30 -23.53
C ALA A 474 -18.53 -15.55 -24.03
N PHE A 475 -19.18 -16.71 -24.15
CA PHE A 475 -18.56 -17.93 -24.70
C PHE A 475 -18.10 -17.75 -26.16
N LYS A 476 -18.90 -17.07 -26.99
CA LYS A 476 -18.49 -16.66 -28.36
C LYS A 476 -17.21 -15.83 -28.33
N THR A 477 -17.11 -14.88 -27.39
CA THR A 477 -15.91 -14.06 -27.18
C THR A 477 -14.70 -14.87 -26.69
N VAL A 478 -14.90 -15.92 -25.88
CA VAL A 478 -13.81 -16.82 -25.48
C VAL A 478 -13.24 -17.59 -26.68
N LEU A 479 -14.10 -18.11 -27.57
CA LEU A 479 -13.65 -18.87 -28.75
C LEU A 479 -13.02 -17.99 -29.82
N SER A 480 -13.51 -16.77 -30.01
CA SER A 480 -13.04 -15.84 -31.06
C SER A 480 -12.89 -14.42 -30.51
N PRO A 481 -11.91 -14.16 -29.63
CA PRO A 481 -11.70 -12.85 -29.01
C PRO A 481 -11.28 -11.77 -30.02
N ARG A 482 -10.64 -12.17 -31.13
CA ARG A 482 -10.31 -11.33 -32.29
C ARG A 482 -10.37 -12.19 -33.57
N PRO A 483 -10.55 -11.60 -34.78
CA PRO A 483 -10.68 -12.37 -36.01
C PRO A 483 -9.47 -13.25 -36.41
N ASP A 484 -8.30 -12.95 -35.86
CA ASP A 484 -7.02 -13.63 -36.09
C ASP A 484 -6.69 -14.71 -35.04
N LEU A 485 -7.51 -14.82 -33.99
CA LEU A 485 -7.13 -15.50 -32.74
C LEU A 485 -8.26 -16.38 -32.22
N PHE A 486 -7.95 -17.66 -31.99
CA PHE A 486 -8.89 -18.64 -31.47
C PHE A 486 -8.52 -19.05 -30.04
N GLY A 487 -9.49 -18.97 -29.13
CA GLY A 487 -9.42 -19.59 -27.82
C GLY A 487 -10.21 -20.90 -27.78
N PHE A 488 -10.19 -21.54 -26.62
CA PHE A 488 -11.10 -22.63 -26.28
C PHE A 488 -11.55 -22.50 -24.83
N MET A 489 -12.56 -23.26 -24.43
CA MET A 489 -13.02 -23.27 -23.05
C MET A 489 -13.35 -24.67 -22.56
N ILE A 490 -13.09 -24.87 -21.27
CA ILE A 490 -13.49 -26.05 -20.50
C ILE A 490 -14.53 -25.56 -19.49
N GLY A 491 -15.63 -26.30 -19.34
CA GLY A 491 -16.72 -25.96 -18.44
C GLY A 491 -17.06 -27.10 -17.49
N HIS A 492 -17.31 -26.74 -16.24
CA HIS A 492 -17.59 -27.65 -15.15
C HIS A 492 -18.93 -27.31 -14.51
N LEU A 493 -19.92 -28.18 -14.70
CA LEU A 493 -21.22 -28.03 -14.04
C LEU A 493 -21.20 -28.75 -12.69
N PHE A 494 -21.24 -27.98 -11.59
CA PHE A 494 -21.32 -28.51 -10.23
C PHE A 494 -21.85 -27.47 -9.23
N ASN A 495 -22.54 -27.93 -8.18
CA ASN A 495 -23.03 -27.08 -7.09
C ASN A 495 -22.54 -27.59 -5.72
N PRO A 496 -21.43 -27.08 -5.15
CA PRO A 496 -20.93 -27.55 -3.86
C PRO A 496 -21.88 -27.20 -2.69
N GLY A 497 -22.81 -26.26 -2.89
CA GLY A 497 -23.85 -25.92 -1.93
C GLY A 497 -24.94 -26.99 -1.79
N TYR A 498 -25.14 -27.85 -2.80
CA TYR A 498 -26.13 -28.93 -2.78
C TYR A 498 -25.87 -29.92 -1.63
N GLY A 499 -24.67 -30.47 -1.55
CA GLY A 499 -24.24 -31.37 -0.48
C GLY A 499 -23.64 -30.68 0.76
N ALA A 500 -23.13 -29.44 0.62
CA ALA A 500 -22.44 -28.71 1.69
C ALA A 500 -22.81 -27.21 1.71
N PRO A 501 -24.07 -26.85 2.06
CA PRO A 501 -24.59 -25.48 1.95
C PRO A 501 -23.87 -24.45 2.85
N GLN A 502 -23.17 -24.90 3.90
CA GLN A 502 -22.31 -24.06 4.73
C GLN A 502 -20.84 -24.42 4.52
N SER A 503 -20.04 -23.46 4.03
CA SER A 503 -18.59 -23.60 3.94
C SER A 503 -17.95 -23.75 5.32
N ASN A 504 -17.01 -24.68 5.44
CA ASN A 504 -16.10 -24.77 6.60
C ASN A 504 -14.63 -24.50 6.19
N SER A 505 -14.45 -23.96 4.98
CA SER A 505 -13.20 -23.63 4.31
C SER A 505 -13.15 -22.14 3.98
N ALA A 506 -12.02 -21.67 3.47
CA ALA A 506 -11.78 -20.30 3.02
C ALA A 506 -12.12 -20.07 1.53
N THR A 507 -12.73 -21.04 0.84
CA THR A 507 -13.23 -20.85 -0.53
C THR A 507 -14.22 -19.69 -0.61
N HIS A 508 -14.24 -18.95 -1.73
CA HIS A 508 -15.19 -17.85 -1.97
C HIS A 508 -16.65 -18.24 -1.60
N PRO A 509 -17.39 -17.44 -0.82
CA PRO A 509 -18.74 -17.81 -0.38
C PRO A 509 -19.73 -18.11 -1.52
N SER A 510 -19.68 -17.32 -2.62
CA SER A 510 -20.55 -17.50 -3.80
C SER A 510 -20.51 -18.89 -4.42
N TRP A 511 -19.45 -19.67 -4.21
CA TRP A 511 -19.41 -21.07 -4.68
C TRP A 511 -20.59 -21.90 -4.17
N ARG A 512 -21.17 -21.60 -2.99
CA ARG A 512 -22.32 -22.34 -2.46
C ARG A 512 -23.64 -22.08 -3.21
N ASN A 513 -23.62 -21.27 -4.27
CA ASN A 513 -24.71 -21.13 -5.25
C ASN A 513 -24.23 -21.34 -6.70
N ALA A 514 -23.03 -21.88 -6.91
CA ALA A 514 -22.47 -22.08 -8.25
C ALA A 514 -23.25 -23.11 -9.06
N THR A 515 -23.39 -22.87 -10.38
CA THR A 515 -23.91 -23.84 -11.35
C THR A 515 -22.80 -24.30 -12.28
N ASN A 516 -22.07 -23.33 -12.84
CA ASN A 516 -21.09 -23.54 -13.90
C ASN A 516 -19.81 -22.79 -13.55
N PHE A 517 -18.66 -23.44 -13.73
CA PHE A 517 -17.36 -22.77 -13.76
C PHE A 517 -16.68 -22.97 -15.11
N ILE A 518 -16.33 -21.88 -15.76
CA ILE A 518 -15.63 -21.84 -17.03
C ILE A 518 -14.15 -21.54 -16.82
N ILE A 519 -13.29 -22.39 -17.38
CA ILE A 519 -11.89 -22.10 -17.67
C ILE A 519 -11.82 -21.62 -19.12
N ALA A 520 -11.34 -20.39 -19.31
CA ALA A 520 -11.03 -19.87 -20.64
C ALA A 520 -9.54 -20.07 -20.93
N ALA A 521 -9.20 -20.60 -22.10
CA ALA A 521 -7.82 -20.91 -22.44
C ALA A 521 -7.42 -20.30 -23.79
N LEU A 522 -6.26 -19.63 -23.79
CA LEU A 522 -5.72 -18.94 -24.96
C LEU A 522 -4.33 -19.52 -25.29
N PRO A 523 -4.19 -20.31 -26.37
CA PRO A 523 -2.90 -20.85 -26.80
C PRO A 523 -1.86 -19.76 -27.04
N VAL A 524 -0.62 -20.00 -26.62
CA VAL A 524 0.52 -19.08 -26.82
C VAL A 524 1.62 -19.81 -27.59
N PRO A 525 2.07 -19.32 -28.76
CA PRO A 525 3.18 -19.89 -29.51
C PRO A 525 4.43 -20.07 -28.64
N VAL A 526 5.14 -21.18 -28.82
CA VAL A 526 6.29 -21.56 -27.99
C VAL A 526 7.43 -20.53 -28.08
N ASP A 527 7.60 -19.95 -29.27
CA ASP A 527 8.59 -18.94 -29.64
C ASP A 527 8.07 -17.50 -29.54
N ALA A 528 6.86 -17.28 -29.02
CA ALA A 528 6.26 -15.95 -28.89
C ALA A 528 7.20 -14.96 -28.16
N SER A 529 7.41 -13.79 -28.76
CA SER A 529 8.17 -12.70 -28.17
C SER A 529 7.48 -12.16 -26.91
N LEU A 530 8.22 -11.44 -26.07
CA LEU A 530 7.66 -10.78 -24.89
C LEU A 530 6.51 -9.80 -25.24
N ALA A 531 6.52 -9.22 -26.45
CA ALA A 531 5.45 -8.34 -26.92
C ALA A 531 4.17 -9.13 -27.26
N GLU A 532 4.30 -10.28 -27.95
CA GLU A 532 3.17 -11.17 -28.25
C GLU A 532 2.60 -11.81 -26.98
N LYS A 533 3.46 -12.24 -26.04
CA LYS A 533 3.03 -12.74 -24.73
C LYS A 533 2.25 -11.68 -23.94
N ALA A 534 2.64 -10.40 -24.04
CA ALA A 534 1.93 -9.29 -23.39
C ALA A 534 0.60 -8.95 -24.09
N ASP A 535 0.53 -9.02 -25.42
CA ASP A 535 -0.73 -8.84 -26.17
C ASP A 535 -1.74 -9.96 -25.85
N LEU A 536 -1.30 -11.22 -25.88
CA LEU A 536 -2.16 -12.36 -25.55
C LEU A 536 -2.64 -12.33 -24.09
N GLN A 537 -1.79 -11.94 -23.14
CA GLN A 537 -2.20 -11.69 -21.75
C GLN A 537 -3.24 -10.56 -21.66
N ASN A 538 -3.05 -9.46 -22.41
CA ASN A 538 -4.02 -8.37 -22.45
C ASN A 538 -5.37 -8.81 -23.05
N VAL A 539 -5.37 -9.64 -24.11
CA VAL A 539 -6.60 -10.24 -24.68
C VAL A 539 -7.29 -11.13 -23.65
N LEU A 540 -6.56 -11.96 -22.92
CA LEU A 540 -7.12 -12.78 -21.85
C LEU A 540 -7.79 -11.89 -20.77
N THR A 541 -7.02 -10.99 -20.17
CA THR A 541 -7.47 -10.21 -19.01
C THR A 541 -8.59 -9.21 -19.34
N ASN A 542 -8.48 -8.52 -20.47
CA ASN A 542 -9.31 -7.35 -20.80
C ASN A 542 -10.30 -7.58 -21.96
N THR A 543 -10.31 -8.76 -22.58
CA THR A 543 -11.34 -9.13 -23.58
C THR A 543 -12.08 -10.40 -23.14
N ILE A 544 -11.37 -11.51 -22.93
CA ILE A 544 -11.97 -12.81 -22.62
C ILE A 544 -12.60 -12.81 -21.21
N ASP A 545 -11.79 -12.62 -20.17
CA ASP A 545 -12.27 -12.62 -18.79
C ASP A 545 -13.19 -11.42 -18.52
N GLU A 546 -13.02 -10.30 -19.21
CA GLU A 546 -13.94 -9.16 -19.10
C GLU A 546 -15.34 -9.49 -19.64
N ALA A 547 -15.45 -10.18 -20.77
CA ALA A 547 -16.75 -10.63 -21.28
C ALA A 547 -17.46 -11.58 -20.29
N LEU A 548 -16.71 -12.52 -19.70
CA LEU A 548 -17.23 -13.43 -18.67
C LEU A 548 -17.69 -12.67 -17.41
N ARG A 549 -16.90 -11.69 -16.93
CA ARG A 549 -17.24 -10.82 -15.79
C ARG A 549 -18.49 -9.97 -16.05
N GLN A 550 -18.64 -9.43 -17.26
CA GLN A 550 -19.82 -8.63 -17.61
C GLN A 550 -21.09 -9.49 -17.72
N ALA A 551 -20.97 -10.76 -18.11
CA ALA A 551 -22.08 -11.71 -18.12
C ALA A 551 -22.54 -12.14 -16.70
N SER A 552 -21.66 -12.08 -15.69
CA SER A 552 -22.02 -12.25 -14.27
C SER A 552 -21.22 -11.35 -13.33
N THR A 553 -21.87 -10.30 -12.83
CA THR A 553 -21.32 -9.42 -11.79
C THR A 553 -21.41 -10.01 -10.38
N SER A 554 -22.14 -11.12 -10.21
CA SER A 554 -22.39 -11.79 -8.93
C SER A 554 -21.54 -13.06 -8.73
N GLY A 555 -20.85 -13.48 -9.79
CA GLY A 555 -19.92 -14.59 -9.83
C GLY A 555 -18.60 -14.34 -9.08
N CYS A 556 -17.68 -15.28 -9.26
CA CYS A 556 -16.31 -15.23 -8.75
C CYS A 556 -15.42 -16.08 -9.67
N THR A 557 -14.16 -16.33 -9.33
CA THR A 557 -13.35 -17.29 -10.08
C THR A 557 -12.54 -18.21 -9.18
N TYR A 558 -12.07 -19.31 -9.76
CA TYR A 558 -11.37 -20.36 -9.03
C TYR A 558 -9.87 -20.09 -9.00
N VAL A 559 -9.32 -19.86 -7.80
CA VAL A 559 -7.91 -19.52 -7.59
C VAL A 559 -6.91 -20.51 -8.21
N ASN A 560 -7.30 -21.75 -8.54
CA ASN A 560 -6.40 -22.70 -9.21
C ASN A 560 -6.37 -22.55 -10.75
N GLU A 561 -7.44 -22.05 -11.36
CA GLU A 561 -7.73 -22.06 -12.81
C GLU A 561 -8.24 -20.67 -13.24
N ALA A 562 -7.43 -19.62 -13.09
CA ALA A 562 -7.85 -18.23 -13.32
C ALA A 562 -6.71 -17.35 -13.83
N ASP A 563 -7.04 -16.16 -14.33
CA ASP A 563 -6.03 -15.15 -14.67
C ASP A 563 -5.41 -14.58 -13.37
N PRO A 564 -4.09 -14.73 -13.14
CA PRO A 564 -3.43 -14.19 -11.95
C PRO A 564 -3.30 -12.66 -11.99
N TYR A 565 -3.52 -12.03 -13.14
CA TYR A 565 -3.36 -10.59 -13.35
C TYR A 565 -4.69 -9.83 -13.47
N GLN A 566 -5.83 -10.50 -13.30
CA GLN A 566 -7.13 -9.83 -13.42
C GLN A 566 -7.28 -8.67 -12.42
N PRO A 567 -8.04 -7.61 -12.78
CA PRO A 567 -8.36 -6.54 -11.86
C PRO A 567 -9.06 -7.07 -10.60
N ASN A 568 -8.57 -6.70 -9.42
CA ASN A 568 -9.15 -7.06 -8.12
C ASN A 568 -9.24 -8.58 -7.85
N TRP A 569 -8.27 -9.38 -8.30
CA TRP A 569 -8.14 -10.82 -8.02
C TRP A 569 -8.39 -11.19 -6.54
N GLN A 570 -8.05 -10.32 -5.59
CA GLN A 570 -8.33 -10.52 -4.16
C GLN A 570 -9.83 -10.74 -3.89
N THR A 571 -10.68 -9.90 -4.49
CA THR A 571 -12.14 -9.98 -4.40
C THR A 571 -12.65 -11.15 -5.22
N ALA A 572 -12.16 -11.34 -6.45
CA ALA A 572 -12.65 -12.41 -7.32
C ALA A 572 -12.30 -13.84 -6.82
N PHE A 573 -11.19 -14.02 -6.11
CA PHE A 573 -10.75 -15.33 -5.61
C PHE A 573 -11.32 -15.69 -4.22
N TRP A 574 -11.50 -14.71 -3.32
CA TRP A 574 -11.95 -14.96 -1.93
C TRP A 574 -13.03 -14.01 -1.38
N GLY A 575 -13.33 -12.91 -2.06
CA GLY A 575 -14.38 -11.97 -1.67
C GLY A 575 -14.21 -11.47 -0.23
N SER A 576 -15.24 -11.69 0.59
CA SER A 576 -15.25 -11.30 2.01
C SER A 576 -14.18 -11.98 2.87
N GLU A 577 -13.61 -13.11 2.44
CA GLU A 577 -12.60 -13.84 3.22
C GLU A 577 -11.17 -13.29 3.04
N TYR A 578 -10.91 -12.49 2.01
CA TYR A 578 -9.56 -11.97 1.71
C TYR A 578 -8.89 -11.22 2.88
N PRO A 579 -9.57 -10.29 3.60
CA PRO A 579 -8.93 -9.53 4.69
C PRO A 579 -8.42 -10.45 5.82
N LYS A 580 -9.16 -11.53 6.09
CA LYS A 580 -8.80 -12.55 7.08
C LYS A 580 -7.63 -13.41 6.60
N LEU A 581 -7.66 -13.87 5.34
CA LEU A 581 -6.55 -14.60 4.74
C LEU A 581 -5.25 -13.77 4.72
N ARG A 582 -5.31 -12.48 4.37
CA ARG A 582 -4.18 -11.55 4.41
C ARG A 582 -3.61 -11.37 5.82
N ALA A 583 -4.46 -11.29 6.85
CA ALA A 583 -4.02 -11.24 8.23
C ALA A 583 -3.32 -12.55 8.67
N LEU A 584 -3.86 -13.71 8.27
CA LEU A 584 -3.26 -15.01 8.54
C LEU A 584 -1.95 -15.22 7.77
N ARG A 585 -1.83 -14.69 6.56
CA ARG A 585 -0.59 -14.68 5.77
C ARG A 585 0.55 -13.99 6.54
N TRP A 586 0.29 -12.82 7.13
CA TRP A 586 1.28 -12.09 7.92
C TRP A 586 1.52 -12.72 9.31
N LYS A 587 0.58 -13.50 9.84
CA LYS A 587 0.81 -14.32 11.05
C LYS A 587 1.76 -15.49 10.77
N TRP A 588 1.49 -16.26 9.71
CA TRP A 588 2.16 -17.54 9.46
C TRP A 588 3.41 -17.47 8.59
N ASP A 589 3.59 -16.40 7.80
CA ASP A 589 4.84 -16.12 7.08
C ASP A 589 5.12 -14.60 6.93
N PRO A 590 5.42 -13.88 8.03
CA PRO A 590 5.70 -12.44 8.03
C PRO A 590 6.91 -11.99 7.19
N LEU A 591 7.72 -12.90 6.65
CA LEU A 591 8.92 -12.60 5.86
C LEU A 591 8.81 -12.95 4.37
N GLY A 592 7.68 -13.51 3.94
CA GLY A 592 7.53 -13.96 2.56
C GLY A 592 8.49 -15.07 2.18
N VAL A 593 8.70 -16.06 3.05
CA VAL A 593 9.42 -17.29 2.69
C VAL A 593 8.65 -18.04 1.60
N PHE A 594 7.32 -18.08 1.66
CA PHE A 594 6.46 -18.71 0.68
C PHE A 594 5.85 -17.65 -0.26
N TYR A 595 6.41 -17.49 -1.46
CA TYR A 595 5.91 -16.52 -2.45
C TYR A 595 5.32 -17.24 -3.66
N ALA A 596 4.12 -16.82 -4.05
CA ALA A 596 3.40 -17.28 -5.23
C ALA A 596 2.57 -16.11 -5.79
N VAL A 597 2.43 -16.01 -7.13
CA VAL A 597 1.61 -14.97 -7.75
C VAL A 597 0.13 -15.11 -7.34
N ALA A 598 -0.56 -13.98 -7.21
CA ALA A 598 -1.98 -13.89 -6.86
C ALA A 598 -2.40 -14.73 -5.63
N THR A 599 -1.60 -14.69 -4.55
CA THR A 599 -1.91 -15.33 -3.26
C THR A 599 -2.08 -14.31 -2.13
N PRO A 600 -2.79 -14.61 -1.02
CA PRO A 600 -3.11 -13.59 -0.03
C PRO A 600 -1.85 -12.93 0.51
N GLY A 601 -1.82 -11.59 0.55
CA GLY A 601 -0.67 -10.80 1.03
C GLY A 601 0.51 -10.71 0.06
N THR A 602 0.40 -11.20 -1.18
CA THR A 602 1.43 -10.97 -2.22
C THR A 602 1.18 -9.74 -3.09
N GLU A 603 0.15 -8.93 -2.80
CA GLU A 603 -0.13 -7.70 -3.57
C GLU A 603 0.97 -6.62 -3.50
N GLY A 604 1.86 -6.70 -2.50
CA GLY A 604 3.04 -5.83 -2.39
C GLY A 604 4.31 -6.41 -3.03
N TRP A 605 4.16 -7.45 -3.88
CA TRP A 605 5.27 -8.13 -4.53
C TRP A 605 5.23 -8.01 -6.05
N GLU A 606 6.38 -7.75 -6.65
CA GLU A 606 6.56 -7.68 -8.11
C GLU A 606 7.61 -8.70 -8.58
N VAL A 607 7.49 -9.15 -9.84
CA VAL A 607 8.51 -9.97 -10.52
C VAL A 607 9.09 -9.11 -11.64
N ILE A 608 10.41 -8.83 -11.58
CA ILE A 608 11.08 -8.10 -12.66
C ILE A 608 11.48 -9.07 -13.78
N GLU A 609 10.93 -8.90 -14.98
CA GLU A 609 11.51 -9.45 -16.21
C GLU A 609 12.32 -8.35 -16.91
N ASN A 610 13.65 -8.42 -16.88
CA ASN A 610 14.51 -7.38 -17.45
C ASN A 610 14.90 -7.76 -18.90
N GLY A 611 13.99 -7.51 -19.85
CA GLY A 611 14.03 -8.04 -21.23
C GLY A 611 15.13 -7.51 -22.16
N THR A 612 16.39 -7.46 -21.73
CA THR A 612 17.51 -6.92 -22.53
C THR A 612 18.81 -7.72 -22.47
N ARG A 613 19.10 -8.36 -23.62
CA ARG A 613 20.42 -8.69 -24.23
C ARG A 613 21.05 -10.07 -24.02
N SER A 614 21.46 -10.59 -25.17
CA SER A 614 22.12 -11.87 -25.44
C SER A 614 23.55 -11.98 -24.89
N MET A 615 23.92 -13.21 -24.53
CA MET A 615 25.28 -13.75 -24.35
C MET A 615 26.25 -13.02 -23.39
N ALA A 616 26.61 -13.77 -22.33
CA ALA A 616 27.71 -13.57 -21.38
C ALA A 616 27.59 -12.44 -20.33
N ALA A 617 27.73 -12.85 -19.07
CA ALA A 617 27.98 -12.05 -17.85
C ALA A 617 26.79 -11.31 -17.16
N ALA A 618 26.04 -12.10 -16.38
CA ALA A 618 25.51 -11.81 -15.03
C ALA A 618 24.45 -10.70 -14.78
N SER A 619 23.38 -11.11 -14.06
CA SER A 619 22.29 -10.32 -13.43
C SER A 619 21.46 -9.44 -14.39
N ASP A 620 20.17 -9.69 -14.62
CA ASP A 620 19.11 -9.78 -13.60
C ASP A 620 17.89 -10.56 -14.15
N GLU A 621 17.47 -11.64 -13.50
CA GLU A 621 16.38 -12.54 -13.94
C GLU A 621 15.35 -12.76 -12.82
N THR A 622 14.09 -13.03 -13.22
CA THR A 622 12.81 -12.96 -12.48
C THR A 622 12.82 -13.16 -10.95
N THR A 623 13.23 -12.09 -10.24
CA THR A 623 13.40 -12.06 -8.78
C THR A 623 12.20 -11.38 -8.10
N PRO A 624 11.54 -12.00 -7.10
CA PRO A 624 10.47 -11.36 -6.34
C PRO A 624 10.98 -10.19 -5.49
N LEU A 625 10.32 -9.04 -5.65
CA LEU A 625 10.57 -7.80 -4.94
C LEU A 625 9.50 -7.56 -3.87
N LEU A 626 9.89 -7.21 -2.65
CA LEU A 626 9.00 -6.53 -1.68
C LEU A 626 9.11 -5.02 -1.86
N ASN A 627 8.00 -4.32 -2.07
CA ASN A 627 8.00 -2.86 -1.91
C ASN A 627 8.44 -2.49 -0.47
N GLY A 628 9.35 -1.51 -0.33
CA GLY A 628 10.19 -1.27 0.86
C GLY A 628 9.52 -0.87 2.19
N GLY A 629 8.22 -1.14 2.37
CA GLY A 629 7.44 -0.80 3.56
C GLY A 629 7.52 -1.79 4.73
N ILE A 630 8.00 -3.03 4.54
CA ILE A 630 8.03 -4.06 5.60
C ILE A 630 9.32 -4.01 6.44
N GLN A 631 9.47 -2.94 7.22
CA GLN A 631 10.35 -2.90 8.41
C GLN A 631 9.60 -2.36 9.64
N ASP A 632 8.60 -3.11 10.13
CA ASP A 632 8.18 -3.12 11.55
C ASP A 632 7.08 -4.18 11.82
N GLY A 633 7.30 -5.44 11.43
CA GLY A 633 6.35 -6.55 11.68
C GLY A 633 6.49 -7.23 13.04
N ARG A 634 7.70 -7.25 13.64
CA ARG A 634 7.96 -7.91 14.93
C ARG A 634 7.76 -6.97 16.13
N ARG A 635 6.51 -6.54 16.35
CA ARG A 635 6.00 -6.13 17.68
C ARG A 635 4.47 -6.17 17.73
N SER A 636 3.95 -7.40 17.72
CA SER A 636 2.58 -7.67 18.15
C SER A 636 2.38 -7.23 19.61
N ALA A 637 1.17 -6.80 19.93
CA ALA A 637 0.76 -6.48 21.29
C ALA A 637 0.50 -7.77 22.08
N ASN A 638 1.26 -8.03 23.15
CA ASN A 638 0.62 -8.10 24.47
C ASN A 638 1.57 -8.07 25.67
N SER A 639 0.97 -7.67 26.77
CA SER A 639 1.52 -7.38 28.10
C SER A 639 2.31 -8.48 28.81
N LYS A 640 3.33 -8.02 29.56
CA LYS A 640 3.63 -8.38 30.96
C LYS A 640 3.70 -9.88 31.33
N ASP A 641 4.92 -10.45 31.39
CA ASP A 641 5.50 -10.81 32.70
C ASP A 641 7.04 -11.03 32.72
N ARG A 642 7.58 -10.92 33.94
CA ARG A 642 8.83 -11.47 34.55
C ARG A 642 9.81 -12.26 33.64
N ARG A 643 11.07 -11.82 33.46
CA ARG A 643 12.27 -11.92 34.36
C ARG A 643 13.10 -13.23 34.25
N ALA A 644 14.41 -13.03 33.98
CA ALA A 644 15.60 -13.75 34.49
C ALA A 644 16.16 -15.02 33.79
N SER A 645 17.16 -14.80 32.91
CA SER A 645 18.49 -15.49 32.83
C SER A 645 19.20 -15.06 31.52
N SER A 646 20.14 -14.11 31.49
CA SER A 646 21.62 -14.30 31.61
C SER A 646 22.17 -15.17 30.46
N GLU A 647 23.13 -14.80 29.60
CA GLU A 647 24.35 -13.97 29.70
C GLU A 647 24.82 -13.56 28.26
N TRP A 648 25.87 -12.78 27.95
CA TRP A 648 26.64 -11.66 28.55
C TRP A 648 27.08 -10.78 27.34
N GLU A 649 26.84 -9.46 27.34
CA GLU A 649 27.69 -8.38 26.73
C GLU A 649 26.93 -7.02 26.71
N PRO A 650 27.59 -5.85 26.82
CA PRO A 650 27.00 -4.74 27.58
C PRO A 650 25.99 -3.83 26.84
N GLY A 651 24.71 -4.05 27.11
CA GLY A 651 24.09 -3.30 28.23
C GLY A 651 23.86 -1.79 28.12
N LEU A 652 24.05 -1.13 26.97
CA LEU A 652 23.46 0.21 26.73
C LEU A 652 23.26 0.53 25.24
N ALA A 653 24.25 0.17 24.42
CA ALA A 653 24.33 0.60 23.02
C ALA A 653 23.18 0.09 22.14
N ARG A 654 22.79 -1.20 22.23
CA ARG A 654 21.68 -1.75 21.41
C ARG A 654 20.30 -1.27 21.87
N THR A 655 20.13 -0.99 23.16
CA THR A 655 18.90 -0.39 23.72
C THR A 655 18.75 1.04 23.24
N LEU A 656 19.83 1.83 23.29
CA LEU A 656 19.90 3.13 22.65
C LEU A 656 19.65 3.02 21.15
N GLN A 657 20.30 2.12 20.42
CA GLN A 657 20.17 1.98 18.96
C GLN A 657 18.74 1.68 18.51
N ARG A 658 17.98 0.83 19.24
CA ARG A 658 16.55 0.57 18.95
C ARG A 658 15.61 1.69 19.41
N LEU A 659 16.00 2.51 20.39
CA LEU A 659 15.34 3.79 20.71
C LEU A 659 15.72 4.93 19.72
N LEU A 660 16.84 4.78 19.00
CA LEU A 660 17.46 5.78 18.11
C LEU A 660 17.33 5.45 16.62
N THR A 661 16.47 4.52 16.22
CA THR A 661 16.04 4.34 14.82
C THR A 661 14.57 4.74 14.65
N PRO A 662 14.21 6.04 14.65
CA PRO A 662 12.86 6.45 14.38
C PRO A 662 12.55 6.32 12.89
N ARG A 663 11.29 5.99 12.53
CA ARG A 663 10.72 6.28 11.20
C ARG A 663 11.02 7.74 10.83
N VAL A 664 11.23 8.01 9.54
CA VAL A 664 11.72 9.31 9.05
C VAL A 664 10.92 10.50 9.60
N GLU A 665 9.59 10.38 9.68
CA GLU A 665 8.68 11.30 10.37
C GLU A 665 9.12 11.66 11.80
N ARG A 666 9.33 10.65 12.67
CA ARG A 666 9.74 10.86 14.06
C ARG A 666 11.09 11.58 14.15
N ARG A 667 11.99 11.39 13.16
CA ARG A 667 13.29 12.09 13.13
C ARG A 667 13.13 13.58 12.90
N ILE A 668 12.22 14.00 12.01
CA ILE A 668 11.92 15.42 11.78
C ILE A 668 11.11 16.05 12.92
N LEU A 669 10.15 15.34 13.49
CA LEU A 669 9.42 15.81 14.69
C LEU A 669 10.40 16.14 15.83
N PHE A 670 11.35 15.24 16.11
CA PHE A 670 12.38 15.47 17.13
C PHE A 670 13.40 16.55 16.74
N ALA A 671 13.76 16.67 15.45
CA ALA A 671 14.57 17.80 14.97
C ALA A 671 13.90 19.14 15.27
N GLY A 672 12.60 19.25 14.98
CA GLY A 672 11.81 20.43 15.26
C GLY A 672 11.82 20.79 16.74
N PHE A 673 11.51 19.83 17.60
CA PHE A 673 11.56 20.00 19.05
C PHE A 673 12.92 20.53 19.55
N LEU A 674 14.04 19.88 19.18
CA LEU A 674 15.38 20.27 19.64
C LEU A 674 15.77 21.69 19.18
N ILE A 675 15.46 22.04 17.93
CA ILE A 675 15.79 23.35 17.37
C ILE A 675 14.98 24.44 18.08
N THR A 676 13.67 24.24 18.26
CA THR A 676 12.83 25.23 18.94
C THR A 676 13.18 25.37 20.43
N LEU A 677 13.52 24.28 21.11
CA LEU A 677 14.05 24.31 22.48
C LEU A 677 15.30 25.18 22.59
N SER A 678 16.25 25.01 21.65
CA SER A 678 17.50 25.80 21.58
C SER A 678 17.25 27.31 21.43
N PHE A 679 16.27 27.70 20.61
CA PHE A 679 15.84 29.11 20.49
C PHE A 679 15.14 29.65 21.73
N SER A 680 14.51 28.80 22.54
CA SER A 680 13.55 29.22 23.56
C SER A 680 14.17 29.45 24.93
N PHE A 681 15.33 28.82 25.23
CA PHE A 681 16.13 29.08 26.43
C PHE A 681 16.42 30.57 26.68
N THR A 682 16.59 31.38 25.64
CA THR A 682 16.92 32.81 25.79
C THR A 682 15.71 33.75 25.76
N GLN A 683 14.52 33.31 25.36
CA GLN A 683 13.40 34.25 25.13
C GLN A 683 12.92 34.94 26.41
N VAL A 684 12.71 34.18 27.49
CA VAL A 684 12.36 34.78 28.80
C VAL A 684 13.54 35.58 29.39
N PRO A 685 14.78 35.05 29.44
CA PRO A 685 15.96 35.81 29.89
C PRO A 685 16.25 37.11 29.15
N ILE A 686 16.03 37.20 27.83
CA ILE A 686 16.34 38.41 27.04
C ILE A 686 15.57 39.62 27.57
N PHE A 687 14.29 39.48 27.90
CA PHE A 687 13.51 40.59 28.43
C PHE A 687 14.12 41.16 29.72
N TYR A 688 14.55 40.28 30.64
CA TYR A 688 15.21 40.67 31.88
C TYR A 688 16.62 41.24 31.66
N VAL A 689 17.40 40.73 30.69
CA VAL A 689 18.68 41.34 30.27
C VAL A 689 18.47 42.77 29.81
N PHE A 690 17.49 43.02 28.95
CA PHE A 690 17.15 44.37 28.50
C PHE A 690 16.70 45.27 29.66
N HIS A 691 15.96 44.72 30.63
CA HIS A 691 15.55 45.46 31.83
C HIS A 691 16.76 45.95 32.65
N LEU A 692 17.72 45.06 32.91
CA LEU A 692 18.97 45.42 33.60
C LEU A 692 19.79 46.44 32.81
N MET A 693 19.95 46.24 31.49
CA MET A 693 20.73 47.16 30.65
C MET A 693 20.11 48.56 30.57
N VAL A 694 18.78 48.66 30.43
CA VAL A 694 18.07 49.95 30.44
C VAL A 694 18.13 50.60 31.81
N CYS A 695 18.07 49.81 32.89
CA CYS A 695 18.27 50.29 34.26
C CYS A 695 19.67 50.91 34.44
N ASP A 696 20.73 50.28 33.91
CA ASP A 696 22.08 50.83 33.94
C ASP A 696 22.22 52.11 33.09
N VAL A 697 21.60 52.16 31.90
CA VAL A 697 21.57 53.38 31.04
C VAL A 697 20.76 54.52 31.66
N PHE A 698 19.73 54.21 32.44
CA PHE A 698 19.00 55.21 33.23
C PHE A 698 19.91 55.81 34.29
N TYR A 699 20.57 54.97 35.10
CA TYR A 699 21.45 55.41 36.18
C TYR A 699 22.80 55.97 35.73
N SER A 700 23.21 55.84 34.47
CA SER A 700 24.34 56.62 33.93
C SER A 700 24.01 58.10 33.71
N ASN A 701 22.72 58.48 33.75
CA ASN A 701 22.23 59.85 33.50
C ASN A 701 21.40 60.42 34.65
N HIS A 702 21.18 59.67 35.73
CA HIS A 702 20.33 60.04 36.86
C HIS A 702 21.03 59.74 38.20
N PRO A 703 20.68 60.44 39.30
CA PRO A 703 21.25 60.18 40.62
C PRO A 703 21.08 58.71 41.08
N PRO A 704 22.02 58.17 41.87
CA PRO A 704 21.96 56.80 42.35
C PRO A 704 20.71 56.54 43.20
N TYR A 705 20.22 55.29 43.16
CA TYR A 705 19.05 54.88 43.94
C TYR A 705 19.38 54.75 45.43
N LEU A 706 18.61 55.44 46.28
CA LEU A 706 18.75 55.47 47.74
C LEU A 706 17.54 54.89 48.49
N GLY A 707 16.62 54.21 47.78
CA GLY A 707 15.40 53.65 48.36
C GLY A 707 15.56 52.21 48.86
N ASN A 708 14.58 51.74 49.64
CA ASN A 708 14.40 50.32 49.91
C ASN A 708 13.48 49.72 48.82
N GLY A 709 14.03 48.84 47.98
CA GLY A 709 13.32 48.20 46.88
C GLY A 709 14.25 47.85 45.71
N ASP A 710 13.69 47.34 44.62
CA ASP A 710 14.43 47.15 43.38
C ASP A 710 14.66 48.50 42.69
N ARG A 711 15.92 48.89 42.49
CA ARG A 711 16.32 50.12 41.77
C ARG A 711 15.73 50.20 40.36
N CYS A 712 15.47 49.06 39.73
CA CYS A 712 14.99 48.97 38.35
C CYS A 712 13.45 49.03 38.23
N SER A 713 12.72 48.91 39.36
CA SER A 713 11.26 48.98 39.43
C SER A 713 10.72 50.41 39.26
N ARG A 714 10.96 51.00 38.08
CA ARG A 714 10.51 52.33 37.66
C ARG A 714 9.77 52.26 36.33
N ASN A 715 8.74 53.10 36.16
CA ASN A 715 7.94 53.14 34.94
C ASN A 715 8.76 53.54 33.71
N GLU A 716 9.74 54.44 33.88
CA GLU A 716 10.65 54.91 32.84
C GLU A 716 11.57 53.78 32.36
N ILE A 717 12.08 52.97 33.29
CA ILE A 717 12.92 51.81 32.98
C ILE A 717 12.07 50.72 32.31
N ALA A 718 10.86 50.47 32.78
CA ALA A 718 9.93 49.52 32.16
C ALA A 718 9.54 49.93 30.73
N ALA A 719 9.22 51.21 30.50
CA ALA A 719 8.91 51.76 29.17
C ALA A 719 10.12 51.72 28.22
N GLY A 720 11.32 52.04 28.72
CA GLY A 720 12.57 51.89 27.97
C GLY A 720 12.85 50.43 27.61
N THR A 721 12.63 49.51 28.55
CA THR A 721 12.76 48.05 28.34
C THR A 721 11.84 47.59 27.22
N ALA A 722 10.54 47.94 27.30
CA ALA A 722 9.54 47.60 26.30
C ALA A 722 9.88 48.18 24.92
N THR A 723 10.39 49.41 24.86
CA THR A 723 10.83 50.06 23.61
C THR A 723 11.99 49.32 22.97
N GLN A 724 13.07 49.05 23.73
CA GLN A 724 14.26 48.38 23.21
C GLN A 724 13.99 46.92 22.84
N TYR A 725 13.12 46.22 23.57
CA TYR A 725 12.65 44.87 23.26
C TYR A 725 11.71 44.85 22.04
N SER A 726 10.89 45.87 21.84
CA SER A 726 10.06 46.03 20.63
C SER A 726 10.93 46.23 19.37
N ILE A 727 11.97 47.08 19.46
CA ILE A 727 12.98 47.23 18.39
C ILE A 727 13.65 45.89 18.07
N LEU A 728 13.99 45.09 19.09
CA LEU A 728 14.52 43.73 18.91
C LEU A 728 13.52 42.81 18.19
N GLY A 729 12.23 42.84 18.57
CA GLY A 729 11.18 42.03 17.94
C GLY A 729 10.93 42.38 16.47
N MET A 730 10.85 43.68 16.16
CA MET A 730 10.68 44.19 14.79
C MET A 730 11.89 43.83 13.91
N SER A 731 13.12 44.07 14.39
CA SER A 731 14.35 43.73 13.65
C SER A 731 14.52 42.23 13.45
N THR A 732 14.17 41.41 14.45
CA THR A 732 14.14 39.93 14.32
C THR A 732 13.16 39.49 13.23
N THR A 733 11.95 40.06 13.22
CA THR A 733 10.90 39.69 12.25
C THR A 733 11.27 40.12 10.83
N PHE A 734 11.83 41.32 10.66
CA PHE A 734 12.34 41.82 9.39
C PHE A 734 13.49 40.97 8.84
N CYS A 735 14.50 40.67 9.66
CA CYS A 735 15.61 39.80 9.27
C CYS A 735 15.11 38.37 8.98
N GLY A 736 14.08 37.92 9.69
CA GLY A 736 13.34 36.67 9.44
C GLY A 736 12.69 36.59 8.06
N THR A 737 12.17 37.70 7.52
CA THR A 737 11.65 37.76 6.15
C THR A 737 12.74 37.54 5.10
N ILE A 738 13.93 38.14 5.29
CA ILE A 738 15.06 37.92 4.36
C ILE A 738 15.58 36.48 4.49
N ASN A 739 15.65 35.98 5.73
CA ASN A 739 16.04 34.61 6.06
C ASN A 739 15.16 33.54 5.41
N LEU A 740 13.86 33.81 5.25
CA LEU A 740 12.93 32.93 4.54
C LEU A 740 13.40 32.65 3.10
N PHE A 741 13.67 33.70 2.33
CA PHE A 741 14.12 33.57 0.93
C PHE A 741 15.48 32.89 0.83
N ILE A 742 16.41 33.24 1.71
CA ILE A 742 17.74 32.61 1.77
C ILE A 742 17.60 31.12 2.12
N ALA A 743 16.80 30.75 3.12
CA ALA A 743 16.59 29.35 3.51
C ALA A 743 15.93 28.52 2.39
N GLY A 744 14.93 29.09 1.69
CA GLY A 744 14.30 28.45 0.52
C GLY A 744 15.29 28.24 -0.64
N TRP A 745 16.09 29.26 -0.97
CA TRP A 745 17.15 29.17 -1.97
C TRP A 745 18.23 28.13 -1.58
N MET A 746 18.64 28.10 -0.31
CA MET A 746 19.60 27.10 0.19
C MET A 746 19.04 25.68 0.10
N ALA A 747 17.75 25.48 0.39
CA ALA A 747 17.10 24.17 0.26
C ALA A 747 17.09 23.71 -1.21
N LYS A 748 16.77 24.60 -2.16
CA LYS A 748 16.79 24.36 -3.60
C LYS A 748 18.19 24.20 -4.22
N ARG A 749 19.25 24.71 -3.57
CA ARG A 749 20.63 24.68 -4.11
C ARG A 749 21.50 23.59 -3.48
N PHE A 750 21.39 23.37 -2.18
CA PHE A 750 22.26 22.45 -1.42
C PHE A 750 21.49 21.28 -0.78
N GLY A 751 20.16 21.26 -0.92
CA GLY A 751 19.27 20.29 -0.28
C GLY A 751 18.78 20.78 1.09
N PRO A 752 17.55 20.40 1.51
CA PRO A 752 16.96 20.86 2.77
C PRO A 752 17.79 20.56 4.02
N ARG A 753 18.48 19.41 4.07
CA ARG A 753 19.35 19.04 5.21
C ARG A 753 20.49 20.04 5.41
N ALA A 754 21.15 20.46 4.34
CA ALA A 754 22.23 21.46 4.39
C ALA A 754 21.70 22.84 4.77
N ALA A 755 20.53 23.23 4.24
CA ALA A 755 19.85 24.46 4.66
C ALA A 755 19.55 24.44 6.17
N LEU A 756 18.98 23.35 6.71
CA LEU A 756 18.64 23.23 8.13
C LEU A 756 19.86 23.23 9.07
N MET A 757 21.01 22.71 8.61
CA MET A 757 22.26 22.86 9.35
C MET A 757 22.67 24.32 9.50
N VAL A 758 22.53 25.14 8.45
CA VAL A 758 22.84 26.57 8.52
C VAL A 758 21.80 27.34 9.36
N GLN A 759 20.51 26.95 9.27
CA GLN A 759 19.44 27.50 10.14
C GLN A 759 19.60 27.14 11.63
N THR A 760 20.57 26.29 12.01
CA THR A 760 20.85 25.92 13.42
C THR A 760 22.24 26.37 13.88
N PHE A 761 23.25 26.30 13.01
CA PHE A 761 24.63 26.70 13.32
C PHE A 761 24.80 28.22 13.43
N VAL A 762 24.18 28.99 12.53
CA VAL A 762 24.28 30.46 12.55
C VAL A 762 23.64 31.09 13.80
N PRO A 763 22.48 30.60 14.31
CA PRO A 763 21.99 30.96 15.64
C PRO A 763 22.97 30.70 16.79
N ALA A 764 23.85 29.68 16.72
CA ALA A 764 24.89 29.49 17.74
C ALA A 764 25.86 30.69 17.76
N ILE A 765 26.28 31.18 16.59
CA ILE A 765 27.11 32.39 16.45
C ILE A 765 26.37 33.60 17.02
N ARG A 766 25.08 33.75 16.70
CA ARG A 766 24.24 34.83 17.28
C ARG A 766 24.25 34.80 18.81
N VAL A 767 24.04 33.63 19.41
CA VAL A 767 24.01 33.48 20.88
C VAL A 767 25.39 33.70 21.49
N ALA A 768 26.48 33.25 20.85
CA ALA A 768 27.84 33.53 21.31
C ALA A 768 28.12 35.04 21.38
N THR A 769 27.72 35.80 20.36
CA THR A 769 27.82 37.28 20.37
C THR A 769 26.88 37.91 21.42
N GLN A 770 25.70 37.33 21.67
CA GLN A 770 24.80 37.79 22.73
C GLN A 770 25.39 37.58 24.14
N ILE A 771 26.19 36.53 24.38
CA ILE A 771 26.94 36.36 25.64
C ILE A 771 27.89 37.55 25.86
N LEU A 772 28.58 38.02 24.82
CA LEU A 772 29.41 39.23 24.89
C LEU A 772 28.57 40.48 25.17
N GLY A 773 27.36 40.57 24.60
CA GLY A 773 26.39 41.63 24.93
C GLY A 773 26.00 41.64 26.41
N VAL A 774 25.69 40.47 27.00
CA VAL A 774 25.41 40.34 28.44
C VAL A 774 26.62 40.73 29.29
N MET A 775 27.84 40.42 28.84
CA MET A 775 29.07 40.82 29.54
C MET A 775 29.38 42.32 29.45
N ALA A 776 29.01 42.98 28.35
CA ALA A 776 29.25 44.40 28.15
C ALA A 776 28.30 45.28 28.97
N GLY A 777 27.02 44.88 29.09
CA GLY A 777 26.01 45.63 29.83
C GLY A 777 25.64 46.99 29.20
N GLY A 778 24.71 47.70 29.84
CA GLY A 778 24.25 49.04 29.45
C GLY A 778 23.96 49.21 27.95
N GLN A 779 24.30 50.39 27.42
CA GLN A 779 24.03 50.76 26.02
C GLN A 779 24.80 49.87 25.01
N ALA A 780 26.04 49.47 25.34
CA ALA A 780 26.84 48.60 24.49
C ALA A 780 26.19 47.22 24.33
N GLY A 781 25.68 46.65 25.43
CA GLY A 781 24.91 45.41 25.42
C GLY A 781 23.66 45.49 24.56
N ILE A 782 22.86 46.55 24.71
CA ILE A 782 21.63 46.79 23.91
C ILE A 782 21.97 46.81 22.41
N ILE A 783 22.98 47.59 22.01
CA ILE A 783 23.43 47.69 20.61
C ILE A 783 23.89 46.33 20.09
N ILE A 784 24.72 45.59 20.85
CA ILE A 784 25.17 44.25 20.46
C ILE A 784 23.97 43.33 20.19
N PHE A 785 22.99 43.28 21.11
CA PHE A 785 21.78 42.46 20.93
C PHE A 785 20.98 42.83 19.69
N GLN A 786 20.80 44.12 19.39
CA GLN A 786 20.09 44.59 18.20
C GLN A 786 20.87 44.27 16.92
N CYS A 787 22.18 44.54 16.87
CA CYS A 787 23.04 44.18 15.75
C CYS A 787 23.10 42.67 15.49
N THR A 788 22.97 41.82 16.52
CA THR A 788 22.92 40.36 16.32
C THR A 788 21.74 39.88 15.47
N GLN A 789 20.70 40.68 15.23
CA GLN A 789 19.61 40.28 14.33
C GLN A 789 20.05 40.23 12.85
N LEU A 790 21.09 40.96 12.45
CA LEU A 790 21.67 40.82 11.11
C LEU A 790 22.23 39.41 10.87
N ILE A 791 22.69 38.72 11.91
CA ILE A 791 23.15 37.32 11.83
C ILE A 791 21.97 36.40 11.47
N THR A 792 20.73 36.71 11.92
CA THR A 792 19.57 35.85 11.65
C THR A 792 19.13 35.85 10.19
N VAL A 793 19.62 36.78 9.37
CA VAL A 793 19.40 36.79 7.91
C VAL A 793 19.88 35.47 7.28
N ILE A 794 21.03 34.95 7.69
CA ILE A 794 21.57 33.70 7.13
C ILE A 794 20.92 32.47 7.80
N GLY A 795 20.73 32.50 9.12
CA GLY A 795 20.10 31.40 9.85
C GLY A 795 19.25 31.86 11.03
N GLY A 796 17.96 31.49 11.06
CA GLY A 796 17.01 32.05 12.01
C GLY A 796 15.74 31.21 12.21
N PRO A 797 14.82 31.69 13.08
CA PRO A 797 13.63 30.95 13.45
C PRO A 797 12.66 30.72 12.27
N VAL A 798 12.56 31.69 11.36
CA VAL A 798 11.66 31.59 10.19
C VAL A 798 12.18 30.56 9.19
N GLY A 799 13.48 30.57 8.91
CA GLY A 799 14.12 29.65 7.96
C GLY A 799 14.10 28.19 8.40
N TYR A 800 14.35 27.86 9.68
CA TYR A 800 14.25 26.44 10.10
C TYR A 800 12.81 25.93 10.02
N ILE A 801 11.81 26.75 10.36
CA ILE A 801 10.39 26.39 10.25
C ILE A 801 10.03 26.11 8.79
N LEU A 802 10.45 26.97 7.85
CA LEU A 802 10.26 26.73 6.42
C LEU A 802 10.90 25.41 5.98
N VAL A 803 12.19 25.21 6.27
CA VAL A 803 12.94 24.04 5.81
C VAL A 803 12.39 22.74 6.43
N ALA A 804 11.94 22.76 7.68
CA ALA A 804 11.26 21.63 8.30
C ALA A 804 9.90 21.35 7.62
N ASN A 805 9.10 22.37 7.30
CA ASN A 805 7.85 22.16 6.53
C ASN A 805 8.14 21.59 5.13
N ILE A 806 9.20 22.03 4.44
CA ILE A 806 9.61 21.46 3.14
C ILE A 806 9.95 19.97 3.29
N ILE A 807 10.79 19.61 4.26
CA ILE A 807 11.17 18.20 4.50
C ILE A 807 9.94 17.34 4.83
N ALA A 808 8.98 17.86 5.61
CA ALA A 808 7.73 17.17 5.91
C ALA A 808 6.79 17.05 4.69
N GLY A 809 6.75 18.07 3.82
CA GLY A 809 5.93 18.05 2.60
C GLY A 809 6.40 17.02 1.57
N GLU A 810 7.72 16.82 1.45
CA GLU A 810 8.32 15.86 0.51
C GLU A 810 8.38 14.42 1.05
N LEU A 811 8.60 14.22 2.34
CA LEU A 811 8.79 12.88 2.93
C LEU A 811 7.51 12.22 3.48
N VAL A 812 6.37 12.91 3.42
CA VAL A 812 5.08 12.41 3.94
C VAL A 812 4.07 12.26 2.81
N GLU A 813 3.39 11.11 2.81
CA GLU A 813 2.29 10.77 1.91
C GLU A 813 1.18 11.84 1.94
N PRO A 814 0.54 12.16 0.79
CA PRO A 814 -0.51 13.18 0.69
C PRO A 814 -1.60 13.06 1.77
N LEU A 815 -2.02 11.82 2.06
CA LEU A 815 -3.04 11.51 3.06
C LEU A 815 -2.65 11.89 4.50
N ARG A 816 -1.35 12.00 4.84
CA ARG A 816 -0.87 12.25 6.20
C ARG A 816 -0.16 13.59 6.40
N ARG A 817 0.12 14.34 5.31
CA ARG A 817 0.80 15.66 5.35
C ARG A 817 0.22 16.61 6.39
N THR A 818 -1.10 16.83 6.38
CA THR A 818 -1.78 17.77 7.29
C THR A 818 -1.58 17.39 8.75
N ALA A 819 -1.80 16.11 9.09
CA ALA A 819 -1.58 15.59 10.44
C ALA A 819 -0.12 15.76 10.89
N VAL A 820 0.86 15.47 10.01
CA VAL A 820 2.29 15.65 10.34
C VAL A 820 2.70 17.12 10.45
N PHE A 821 2.15 18.03 9.64
CA PHE A 821 2.32 19.48 9.86
C PHE A 821 1.79 19.92 11.23
N GLY A 822 0.68 19.33 11.69
CA GLY A 822 0.14 19.51 13.04
C GLY A 822 1.12 19.04 14.10
N MET A 823 1.52 17.77 14.05
CA MET A 823 2.49 17.18 14.98
C MET A 823 3.82 17.96 15.03
N LEU A 824 4.34 18.40 13.88
CA LEU A 824 5.57 19.17 13.77
C LEU A 824 5.45 20.54 14.45
N GLN A 825 4.33 21.24 14.24
CA GLN A 825 4.04 22.49 14.94
C GLN A 825 3.84 22.25 16.45
N GLY A 826 3.22 21.14 16.85
CA GLY A 826 3.11 20.73 18.25
C GLY A 826 4.47 20.49 18.90
N CYS A 827 5.41 19.84 18.19
CA CYS A 827 6.79 19.65 18.64
C CYS A 827 7.55 20.97 18.79
N PHE A 828 7.32 21.95 17.90
CA PHE A 828 7.85 23.31 18.09
C PHE A 828 7.29 23.93 19.39
N MET A 829 5.97 23.89 19.61
CA MET A 829 5.35 24.46 20.83
C MET A 829 5.86 23.78 22.11
N LEU A 830 6.08 22.46 22.08
CA LEU A 830 6.66 21.72 23.21
C LEU A 830 8.09 22.21 23.53
N GLY A 831 8.91 22.44 22.50
CA GLY A 831 10.23 23.05 22.65
C GLY A 831 10.17 24.47 23.23
N GLN A 832 9.17 25.27 22.85
CA GLN A 832 8.94 26.60 23.43
C GLN A 832 8.58 26.53 24.91
N GLY A 833 7.58 25.73 25.30
CA GLY A 833 7.13 25.61 26.69
C GLY A 833 8.25 25.17 27.63
N ILE A 834 9.01 24.14 27.25
CA ILE A 834 10.17 23.69 28.04
C ILE A 834 11.27 24.76 28.06
N GLY A 835 11.57 25.41 26.93
CA GLY A 835 12.62 26.42 26.84
C GLY A 835 12.32 27.70 27.62
N TYR A 836 11.06 28.14 27.67
CA TYR A 836 10.64 29.29 28.47
C TYR A 836 10.80 29.00 29.97
N LEU A 837 10.25 27.87 30.43
CA LEU A 837 10.32 27.45 31.84
C LEU A 837 11.78 27.27 32.28
N SER A 838 12.54 26.45 31.53
CA SER A 838 13.94 26.16 31.88
C SER A 838 14.84 27.39 31.72
N GLY A 839 14.66 28.21 30.68
CA GLY A 839 15.41 29.45 30.47
C GLY A 839 15.28 30.43 31.64
N GLY A 840 14.05 30.63 32.13
CA GLY A 840 13.78 31.40 33.35
C GLY A 840 14.48 30.80 34.58
N MET A 841 14.19 29.54 34.89
CA MET A 841 14.76 28.84 36.06
C MET A 841 16.31 28.82 36.07
N ILE A 842 16.95 28.71 34.90
CA ILE A 842 18.41 28.74 34.75
C ILE A 842 18.95 30.16 35.06
N GLY A 843 18.25 31.20 34.60
CA GLY A 843 18.58 32.60 34.87
C GLY A 843 18.49 32.94 36.35
N ASP A 844 17.37 32.56 36.99
CA ASP A 844 17.10 32.85 38.41
C ASP A 844 18.09 32.10 39.32
N LYS A 845 18.38 30.82 39.03
CA LYS A 845 19.18 29.97 39.93
C LYS A 845 20.70 30.12 39.77
N TRP A 846 21.18 30.44 38.55
CA TRP A 846 22.62 30.44 38.25
C TRP A 846 23.12 31.73 37.57
N GLY A 847 22.27 32.75 37.46
CA GLY A 847 22.59 34.06 36.93
C GLY A 847 22.29 34.21 35.44
N ILE A 848 21.94 35.43 35.04
CA ILE A 848 21.30 35.75 33.75
C ILE A 848 22.14 35.41 32.49
N ARG A 849 23.45 35.21 32.64
CA ARG A 849 24.34 34.75 31.56
C ARG A 849 24.14 33.27 31.19
N ARG A 850 23.74 32.42 32.15
CA ARG A 850 23.71 30.95 31.97
C ARG A 850 22.72 30.45 30.92
N PRO A 851 21.51 31.01 30.75
CA PRO A 851 20.60 30.58 29.69
C PRO A 851 21.17 30.74 28.28
N PHE A 852 22.00 31.77 28.05
CA PHE A 852 22.69 31.98 26.78
C PHE A 852 23.79 30.95 26.53
N GLU A 853 24.58 30.61 27.57
CA GLU A 853 25.56 29.52 27.48
C GLU A 853 24.89 28.17 27.17
N VAL A 854 23.76 27.88 27.81
CA VAL A 854 22.96 26.67 27.56
C VAL A 854 22.41 26.65 26.13
N ALA A 855 21.85 27.77 25.66
CA ALA A 855 21.35 27.89 24.28
C ALA A 855 22.46 27.67 23.24
N PHE A 856 23.66 28.22 23.46
CA PHE A 856 24.82 28.00 22.57
C PHE A 856 25.14 26.51 22.38
N PHE A 857 25.28 25.75 23.48
CA PHE A 857 25.53 24.31 23.39
C PHE A 857 24.34 23.53 22.82
N SER A 858 23.10 23.97 23.10
CA SER A 858 21.88 23.37 22.54
C SER A 858 21.79 23.52 21.02
N PHE A 859 22.22 24.66 20.46
CA PHE A 859 22.30 24.84 19.01
C PHE A 859 23.34 23.92 18.36
N LEU A 860 24.53 23.79 18.95
CA LEU A 860 25.56 22.87 18.44
C LEU A 860 25.06 21.40 18.44
N LEU A 861 24.37 20.98 19.50
CA LEU A 861 23.73 19.66 19.58
C LEU A 861 22.65 19.48 18.50
N SER A 862 21.83 20.52 18.26
CA SER A 862 20.79 20.51 17.23
C SER A 862 21.38 20.39 15.82
N THR A 863 22.45 21.14 15.50
CA THR A 863 23.17 21.03 14.22
C THR A 863 23.77 19.64 14.04
N PHE A 864 24.34 19.05 15.10
CA PHE A 864 24.87 17.69 15.07
C PHE A 864 23.76 16.65 14.80
N TYR A 865 22.60 16.78 15.46
CA TYR A 865 21.45 15.90 15.22
C TYR A 865 20.94 16.01 13.77
N VAL A 866 20.79 17.22 13.24
CA VAL A 866 20.42 17.44 11.81
C VAL A 866 21.44 16.80 10.86
N ARG A 867 22.75 16.88 11.18
CA ARG A 867 23.82 16.27 10.38
C ARG A 867 23.88 14.74 10.48
N THR A 868 23.32 14.11 11.51
CA THR A 868 23.41 12.65 11.73
C THR A 868 22.09 11.91 11.46
N ALA A 869 20.95 12.44 11.90
CA ALA A 869 19.68 11.71 11.89
C ALA A 869 18.80 11.95 10.65
N LEU A 870 18.78 13.16 10.09
CA LEU A 870 17.90 13.51 8.98
C LEU A 870 18.41 12.98 7.63
N PRO A 871 17.52 12.47 6.75
CA PRO A 871 17.89 11.97 5.43
C PRO A 871 18.38 13.10 4.52
N TYR A 872 19.13 12.74 3.47
CA TYR A 872 19.45 13.64 2.38
C TYR A 872 18.31 13.61 1.35
N ILE A 873 17.76 14.77 1.01
CA ILE A 873 16.83 14.93 -0.12
C ILE A 873 17.61 15.64 -1.23
N ALA A 874 17.64 15.07 -2.42
CA ALA A 874 18.38 15.61 -3.56
C ALA A 874 17.81 16.98 -3.98
N ALA A 875 18.67 17.98 -4.14
CA ALA A 875 18.26 19.35 -4.49
C ALA A 875 17.49 19.45 -5.82
N GLY A 876 17.71 18.49 -6.74
CA GLY A 876 16.98 18.37 -8.00
C GLY A 876 15.48 18.12 -7.82
N SER A 877 15.05 17.34 -6.80
CA SER A 877 13.63 17.07 -6.55
C SER A 877 12.79 18.32 -6.23
N LEU A 878 13.45 19.40 -5.80
CA LEU A 878 12.85 20.69 -5.45
C LEU A 878 12.92 21.72 -6.60
N ARG A 879 13.41 21.29 -7.76
CA ARG A 879 13.54 22.08 -8.99
C ARG A 879 12.72 21.39 -10.08
N GLY A 880 11.53 21.91 -10.37
CA GLY A 880 10.79 21.51 -11.58
C GLY A 880 11.54 21.89 -12.86
N ASP A 881 11.00 21.47 -14.01
CA ASP A 881 11.62 21.56 -15.36
C ASP A 881 11.77 22.98 -15.95
N SER A 882 11.97 23.99 -15.10
CA SER A 882 12.50 25.28 -15.52
C SER A 882 13.95 25.12 -15.98
N LYS A 883 14.20 25.40 -17.28
CA LYS A 883 15.51 25.38 -17.93
C LYS A 883 16.62 26.04 -17.07
N PRO A 884 17.88 25.58 -17.15
CA PRO A 884 18.99 26.05 -16.31
C PRO A 884 19.53 27.44 -16.73
N ASN A 885 18.67 28.47 -16.74
CA ASN A 885 19.02 29.89 -16.77
C ASN A 885 17.76 30.72 -16.48
N PRO A 886 17.66 31.31 -15.27
CA PRO A 886 17.85 32.75 -15.22
C PRO A 886 18.81 33.18 -14.10
N ARG A 887 19.92 33.83 -14.45
CA ARG A 887 20.81 34.47 -13.47
C ARG A 887 20.16 35.76 -12.93
N GLY A 888 19.65 35.76 -11.70
CA GLY A 888 19.27 37.02 -11.03
C GLY A 888 18.20 36.92 -9.93
N LEU A 889 17.76 38.09 -9.47
CA LEU A 889 16.75 38.29 -8.41
C LEU A 889 15.38 37.62 -8.69
N ALA A 890 15.11 37.22 -9.94
CA ALA A 890 13.87 36.54 -10.29
C ALA A 890 13.70 35.17 -9.61
N GLU A 891 14.77 34.39 -9.41
CA GLU A 891 14.71 33.11 -8.69
C GLU A 891 14.42 33.32 -7.19
N PHE A 892 14.91 34.44 -6.63
CA PHE A 892 14.70 34.83 -5.22
C PHE A 892 13.22 35.16 -4.93
N PHE A 893 12.52 35.79 -5.88
CA PHE A 893 11.09 36.10 -5.77
C PHE A 893 10.14 35.05 -6.37
N ALA A 894 10.67 33.92 -6.87
CA ALA A 894 9.86 32.84 -7.45
C ALA A 894 8.67 32.36 -6.58
N PRO A 895 8.76 32.28 -5.22
CA PRO A 895 7.61 31.94 -4.37
C PRO A 895 6.39 32.86 -4.58
N LEU A 896 6.60 34.16 -4.84
CA LEU A 896 5.50 35.10 -5.05
C LEU A 896 4.69 34.82 -6.32
N LYS A 897 5.27 34.13 -7.33
CA LYS A 897 4.51 33.70 -8.52
C LYS A 897 3.38 32.74 -8.17
N VAL A 898 3.47 31.98 -7.07
CA VAL A 898 2.43 31.04 -6.64
C VAL A 898 1.14 31.77 -6.18
N LEU A 899 1.24 33.05 -5.83
CA LEU A 899 0.08 33.88 -5.48
C LEU A 899 -0.68 34.42 -6.70
N ALA A 900 -0.12 34.31 -7.90
CA ALA A 900 -0.82 34.68 -9.12
C ALA A 900 -1.99 33.70 -9.38
N PRO A 901 -3.10 34.15 -9.99
CA PRO A 901 -4.18 33.25 -10.40
C PRO A 901 -3.63 32.14 -11.31
N GLN A 902 -3.88 30.89 -10.96
CA GLN A 902 -3.41 29.73 -11.71
C GLN A 902 -4.29 29.54 -12.95
N ASP A 903 -3.70 29.28 -14.12
CA ASP A 903 -4.47 28.88 -15.29
C ASP A 903 -4.85 27.41 -15.15
N VAL A 904 -6.15 27.13 -15.19
CA VAL A 904 -6.72 25.78 -15.05
C VAL A 904 -7.49 25.43 -16.32
N LEU A 905 -7.09 24.33 -16.95
CA LEU A 905 -7.81 23.73 -18.06
C LEU A 905 -8.99 22.91 -17.52
N LEU A 906 -10.21 23.32 -17.83
CA LEU A 906 -11.42 22.57 -17.47
C LEU A 906 -11.63 21.36 -18.39
N ARG A 907 -12.43 20.38 -17.97
CA ARG A 907 -12.90 19.27 -18.81
C ARG A 907 -13.53 19.72 -20.15
N SER A 908 -14.05 20.94 -20.22
CA SER A 908 -14.60 21.54 -21.44
C SER A 908 -13.53 22.15 -22.38
N GLY A 909 -12.25 21.96 -22.11
CA GLY A 909 -11.12 22.61 -22.79
C GLY A 909 -10.99 24.11 -22.56
N ALA A 910 -11.90 24.73 -21.79
CA ALA A 910 -11.83 26.14 -21.49
C ALA A 910 -10.78 26.40 -20.39
N VAL A 911 -9.77 27.21 -20.70
CA VAL A 911 -8.83 27.72 -19.70
C VAL A 911 -9.53 28.79 -18.86
N LYS A 912 -9.59 28.60 -17.55
CA LYS A 912 -10.08 29.61 -16.58
C LYS A 912 -9.03 29.91 -15.53
N LYS A 913 -8.98 31.16 -15.09
CA LYS A 913 -8.17 31.58 -13.94
C LYS A 913 -8.78 31.09 -12.64
N HIS A 914 -8.00 30.38 -11.85
CA HIS A 914 -8.35 29.86 -10.55
C HIS A 914 -7.67 30.68 -9.44
N TYR A 915 -8.48 31.13 -8.48
CA TYR A 915 -8.06 32.07 -7.42
C TYR A 915 -7.97 31.42 -6.02
N GLY A 916 -8.08 30.08 -5.92
CA GLY A 916 -8.14 29.35 -4.65
C GLY A 916 -6.98 29.63 -3.70
N VAL A 917 -5.75 29.65 -4.24
CA VAL A 917 -4.50 29.96 -3.52
C VAL A 917 -4.46 31.42 -3.05
N LEU A 918 -4.93 32.37 -3.87
CA LEU A 918 -4.97 33.79 -3.50
C LEU A 918 -5.90 34.03 -2.31
N PHE A 919 -7.12 33.46 -2.34
CA PHE A 919 -8.06 33.53 -1.22
C PHE A 919 -7.61 32.75 0.01
N LEU A 920 -6.90 31.62 -0.17
CA LEU A 920 -6.27 30.88 0.93
C LEU A 920 -5.26 31.77 1.65
N CYS A 921 -4.33 32.39 0.91
CA CYS A 921 -3.32 33.29 1.47
C CYS A 921 -3.93 34.54 2.10
N ALA A 922 -4.93 35.17 1.48
CA ALA A 922 -5.63 36.32 2.07
C ALA A 922 -6.35 35.96 3.38
N GLY A 923 -6.99 34.79 3.43
CA GLY A 923 -7.62 34.26 4.64
C GLY A 923 -6.60 33.93 5.74
N VAL A 924 -5.49 33.28 5.40
CA VAL A 924 -4.41 32.97 6.35
C VAL A 924 -3.73 34.25 6.85
N PHE A 925 -3.54 35.25 6.00
CA PHE A 925 -3.03 36.57 6.41
C PHE A 925 -3.89 37.17 7.52
N LEU A 926 -5.21 37.28 7.29
CA LEU A 926 -6.15 37.82 8.27
C LEU A 926 -6.25 36.94 9.53
N GLY A 927 -6.20 35.61 9.38
CA GLY A 927 -6.20 34.67 10.49
C GLY A 927 -4.96 34.82 11.37
N VAL A 928 -3.77 34.95 10.79
CA VAL A 928 -2.52 35.19 11.55
C VAL A 928 -2.46 36.62 12.09
N LEU A 929 -3.07 37.60 11.39
CA LEU A 929 -3.21 38.98 11.87
C LEU A 929 -4.02 39.03 13.18
N ALA A 930 -5.12 38.26 13.28
CA ALA A 930 -5.91 38.15 14.51
C ALA A 930 -5.23 37.30 15.59
N THR A 931 -4.83 36.07 15.24
CA THR A 931 -4.36 35.06 16.22
C THR A 931 -2.90 35.27 16.67
N GLY A 932 -2.07 35.92 15.85
CA GLY A 932 -0.63 36.06 16.09
C GLY A 932 -0.27 36.92 17.30
N TYR A 933 -1.11 37.91 17.62
CA TYR A 933 -0.92 38.77 18.79
C TYR A 933 -1.59 38.24 20.06
N ALA A 934 -2.47 37.23 19.98
CA ALA A 934 -3.26 36.76 21.13
C ALA A 934 -2.42 36.39 22.39
N PRO A 935 -1.28 35.68 22.31
CA PRO A 935 -0.46 35.41 23.49
C PRO A 935 0.12 36.68 24.14
N LEU A 936 0.54 37.65 23.32
CA LEU A 936 1.08 38.92 23.78
C LEU A 936 -0.03 39.83 24.34
N LEU A 937 -1.21 39.84 23.73
CA LEU A 937 -2.41 40.52 24.26
C LEU A 937 -2.79 39.96 25.64
N ILE A 938 -2.82 38.65 25.80
CA ILE A 938 -3.11 37.97 27.07
C ILE A 938 -2.09 38.37 28.13
N GLN A 939 -0.79 38.34 27.81
CA GLN A 939 0.29 38.76 28.70
C GLN A 939 0.17 40.25 29.08
N MET A 940 -0.07 41.14 28.11
CA MET A 940 -0.18 42.58 28.34
C MET A 940 -1.44 42.94 29.14
N TYR A 941 -2.58 42.31 28.84
CA TYR A 941 -3.83 42.50 29.57
C TYR A 941 -3.73 41.95 31.00
N ALA A 942 -3.15 40.76 31.20
CA ALA A 942 -2.92 40.19 32.53
C ALA A 942 -1.94 41.04 33.37
N THR A 943 -0.92 41.62 32.74
CA THR A 943 0.01 42.54 33.42
C THR A 943 -0.69 43.86 33.77
N ALA A 944 -1.41 44.48 32.83
CA ALA A 944 -2.04 45.79 33.01
C ALA A 944 -3.24 45.78 33.97
N VAL A 945 -4.11 44.77 33.88
CA VAL A 945 -5.36 44.69 34.67
C VAL A 945 -5.19 43.86 35.93
N PHE A 946 -4.42 42.76 35.87
CA PHE A 946 -4.31 41.80 36.96
C PHE A 946 -2.95 41.81 37.68
N GLN A 947 -2.04 42.72 37.34
CA GLN A 947 -0.73 42.88 38.01
C GLN A 947 0.05 41.55 38.05
N PHE A 948 0.13 40.85 36.91
CA PHE A 948 0.93 39.62 36.77
C PHE A 948 2.43 39.94 36.84
N GLN A 949 3.17 39.21 37.68
CA GLN A 949 4.62 39.30 37.79
C GLN A 949 5.33 38.44 36.73
N GLN A 950 6.67 38.51 36.68
CA GLN A 950 7.49 37.73 35.73
C GLN A 950 7.24 36.22 35.83
N GLY A 951 7.09 35.70 37.06
CA GLY A 951 6.76 34.29 37.31
C GLY A 951 5.38 33.91 36.77
N ASP A 952 4.35 34.74 37.04
CA ASP A 952 2.98 34.50 36.58
C ASP A 952 2.91 34.44 35.05
N ASN A 953 3.56 35.40 34.38
CA ASN A 953 3.66 35.46 32.92
C ASN A 953 4.46 34.26 32.35
N GLY A 954 5.52 33.81 33.02
CA GLY A 954 6.27 32.61 32.65
C GLY A 954 5.41 31.34 32.70
N TRP A 955 4.61 31.17 33.75
CA TRP A 955 3.63 30.07 33.86
C TRP A 955 2.53 30.17 32.81
N LEU A 956 1.99 31.36 32.58
CA LEU A 956 0.92 31.63 31.61
C LEU A 956 1.34 31.24 30.18
N MET A 957 2.52 31.70 29.75
CA MET A 957 3.05 31.44 28.40
C MET A 957 3.50 29.98 28.24
N SER A 958 4.07 29.37 29.28
CA SER A 958 4.43 27.94 29.26
C SER A 958 3.17 27.06 29.19
N GLY A 959 2.13 27.38 29.98
CA GLY A 959 0.83 26.68 29.96
C GLY A 959 0.16 26.74 28.59
N PHE A 960 0.10 27.93 27.97
CA PHE A 960 -0.39 28.10 26.59
C PHE A 960 0.39 27.23 25.59
N ALA A 961 1.72 27.24 25.65
CA ALA A 961 2.57 26.43 24.78
C ALA A 961 2.37 24.92 24.99
N PHE A 962 2.27 24.45 26.24
CA PHE A 962 2.03 23.05 26.56
C PHE A 962 0.64 22.58 26.12
N MET A 963 -0.42 23.36 26.31
CA MET A 963 -1.76 23.00 25.85
C MET A 963 -1.85 22.99 24.32
N ARG A 964 -1.11 23.87 23.63
CA ARG A 964 -1.03 23.89 22.17
C ARG A 964 -0.22 22.75 21.58
N ALA A 965 0.89 22.37 22.21
CA ALA A 965 1.57 21.11 21.93
C ALA A 965 0.62 19.92 22.16
N ALA A 966 -0.07 19.98 23.31
CA ALA A 966 -1.14 19.10 23.76
C ALA A 966 -2.08 18.70 22.61
N PHE A 967 -2.82 19.70 22.13
CA PHE A 967 -3.79 19.56 21.06
C PHE A 967 -3.15 19.11 19.73
N LEU A 968 -2.04 19.74 19.30
CA LEU A 968 -1.49 19.54 17.95
C LEU A 968 -0.79 18.20 17.73
N ILE A 969 -0.20 17.59 18.76
CA ILE A 969 0.44 16.26 18.65
C ILE A 969 -0.61 15.15 18.74
N PHE A 970 -1.69 15.36 19.51
CA PHE A 970 -2.52 14.27 20.02
C PHE A 970 -3.98 14.29 19.62
N VAL A 971 -4.59 15.47 19.47
CA VAL A 971 -6.02 15.62 19.18
C VAL A 971 -6.24 15.98 17.70
N PHE A 972 -5.44 16.92 17.20
CA PHE A 972 -5.52 17.39 15.81
C PHE A 972 -5.37 16.28 14.75
N PRO A 973 -4.42 15.33 14.86
CA PRO A 973 -4.30 14.24 13.88
C PRO A 973 -5.58 13.40 13.76
N HIS A 974 -6.16 13.01 14.90
CA HIS A 974 -7.42 12.25 14.93
C HIS A 974 -8.59 13.03 14.34
N ILE A 975 -8.69 14.35 14.58
CA ILE A 975 -9.73 15.18 13.97
C ILE A 975 -9.61 15.19 12.44
N ILE A 976 -8.39 15.32 11.90
CA ILE A 976 -8.14 15.29 10.46
C ILE A 976 -8.46 13.91 9.87
N ASP A 977 -7.96 12.83 10.46
CA ASP A 977 -8.16 11.47 9.94
C ASP A 977 -9.65 11.05 9.99
N TYR A 978 -10.34 11.32 11.09
CA TYR A 978 -11.79 11.05 11.23
C TYR A 978 -12.60 11.95 10.29
N GLY A 979 -12.29 13.25 10.24
CA GLY A 979 -13.02 14.22 9.43
C GLY A 979 -12.90 13.97 7.93
N ARG A 980 -11.72 13.56 7.45
CA ARG A 980 -11.50 13.12 6.06
C ARG A 980 -12.36 11.91 5.71
N LYS A 981 -12.38 10.87 6.55
CA LYS A 981 -13.24 9.68 6.37
C LYS A 981 -14.72 10.06 6.33
N TRP A 982 -15.19 10.87 7.28
CA TRP A 982 -16.57 11.35 7.37
C TRP A 982 -16.98 12.16 6.13
N TYR A 983 -16.11 13.08 5.67
CA TYR A 983 -16.40 13.92 4.51
C TYR A 983 -16.46 13.12 3.21
N LEU A 984 -15.58 12.13 3.04
CA LEU A 984 -15.60 11.19 1.91
C LEU A 984 -16.89 10.37 1.88
N ALA A 985 -17.27 9.74 3.00
CA ALA A 985 -18.49 8.93 3.09
C ALA A 985 -19.76 9.75 2.79
N ARG A 986 -19.86 10.97 3.34
CA ARG A 986 -20.99 11.88 3.08
C ARG A 986 -21.05 12.31 1.61
N ARG A 987 -19.91 12.50 0.96
CA ARG A 987 -19.85 12.89 -0.45
C ARG A 987 -20.25 11.75 -1.38
N GLN A 988 -19.87 10.52 -1.06
CA GLN A 988 -20.35 9.33 -1.76
C GLN A 988 -21.87 9.19 -1.65
N GLN A 989 -22.47 9.43 -0.47
CA GLN A 989 -23.92 9.47 -0.31
C GLN A 989 -24.58 10.56 -1.17
N GLN A 990 -24.07 11.78 -1.19
CA GLN A 990 -24.65 12.86 -2.01
C GLN A 990 -24.55 12.59 -3.52
N GLN A 991 -23.49 11.93 -4.00
CA GLN A 991 -23.39 11.53 -5.41
C GLN A 991 -24.40 10.43 -5.80
N VAL A 992 -24.88 9.66 -4.84
CA VAL A 992 -25.97 8.68 -5.04
C VAL A 992 -27.35 9.34 -4.97
N GLU A 993 -27.54 10.39 -4.15
CA GLU A 993 -28.81 11.14 -4.06
C GLU A 993 -29.02 12.19 -5.17
N GLU A 994 -27.99 12.90 -5.63
CA GLU A 994 -28.11 13.87 -6.74
C GLU A 994 -28.18 13.20 -8.13
N ALA A 995 -27.97 11.88 -8.21
CA ALA A 995 -28.14 11.08 -9.43
C ALA A 995 -29.63 10.81 -9.76
N ALA A 996 -30.45 11.86 -9.78
CA ALA A 996 -31.69 11.83 -10.56
C ALA A 996 -31.35 11.58 -12.05
N PRO A 997 -32.20 10.86 -12.81
CA PRO A 997 -31.85 10.40 -14.15
C PRO A 997 -31.72 11.57 -15.14
N ALA A 998 -30.49 12.09 -15.28
CA ALA A 998 -30.12 12.92 -16.40
C ALA A 998 -30.21 12.05 -17.67
N SER A 999 -31.00 12.51 -18.65
CA SER A 999 -31.33 11.76 -19.86
C SER A 999 -30.10 11.11 -20.49
N PRO A 1000 -30.19 9.83 -20.96
CA PRO A 1000 -29.09 9.21 -21.66
C PRO A 1000 -28.66 10.10 -22.83
N SER A 1001 -27.38 10.49 -22.86
CA SER A 1001 -26.77 11.02 -24.07
C SER A 1001 -26.98 9.97 -25.16
N ARG A 1002 -27.71 10.31 -26.22
CA ARG A 1002 -28.08 9.37 -27.30
C ARG A 1002 -26.84 8.61 -27.78
N LEU A 1003 -26.73 7.34 -27.38
CA LEU A 1003 -26.03 6.35 -28.17
C LEU A 1003 -26.82 6.20 -29.46
N ALA A 1004 -26.12 6.19 -30.59
CA ALA A 1004 -26.73 5.92 -31.88
C ALA A 1004 -27.32 4.51 -31.85
N THR A 1005 -28.63 4.40 -32.03
CA THR A 1005 -29.37 3.13 -31.98
C THR A 1005 -29.85 2.67 -33.36
N ASN A 1006 -29.61 3.45 -34.41
CA ASN A 1006 -29.92 3.09 -35.79
C ASN A 1006 -28.63 2.76 -36.56
N PRO A 1007 -28.58 1.66 -37.33
CA PRO A 1007 -27.43 1.33 -38.18
C PRO A 1007 -27.05 2.43 -39.19
N GLU A 1008 -28.02 3.22 -39.63
CA GLU A 1008 -27.82 4.36 -40.56
C GLU A 1008 -27.09 5.55 -39.92
N GLU A 1009 -27.02 5.64 -38.58
CA GLU A 1009 -26.26 6.68 -37.87
C GLU A 1009 -24.77 6.30 -37.68
N LEU A 1010 -24.35 5.11 -38.14
CA LEU A 1010 -22.98 4.58 -38.03
C LEU A 1010 -22.16 4.65 -39.33
N GLU A 1011 -22.77 5.02 -40.46
CA GLU A 1011 -22.06 5.17 -41.74
C GLU A 1011 -21.44 6.56 -41.91
N ALA A 1012 -20.18 6.70 -41.48
CA ALA A 1012 -19.32 7.85 -41.80
C ALA A 1012 -18.13 7.42 -42.69
N PRO A 1013 -17.67 8.22 -43.66
CA PRO A 1013 -16.76 7.74 -44.70
C PRO A 1013 -15.34 7.45 -44.22
N ILE A 1014 -14.72 6.45 -44.87
CA ILE A 1014 -13.31 6.07 -44.70
C ILE A 1014 -12.40 7.28 -45.00
N GLY A 1015 -11.87 7.95 -43.98
CA GLY A 1015 -10.93 9.06 -44.19
C GLY A 1015 -10.58 9.94 -42.98
N SER A 1016 -11.38 9.97 -41.92
CA SER A 1016 -11.13 10.84 -40.76
C SER A 1016 -11.30 10.11 -39.42
N LEU A 1017 -10.19 9.71 -38.79
CA LEU A 1017 -10.05 9.54 -37.33
C LEU A 1017 -8.60 9.14 -37.00
N ALA A 1018 -7.66 10.07 -37.17
CA ALA A 1018 -6.34 9.99 -36.56
C ALA A 1018 -6.32 10.89 -35.32
N GLU A 1019 -5.86 10.38 -34.17
CA GLU A 1019 -5.88 11.01 -32.83
C GLU A 1019 -7.26 11.15 -32.16
N GLU A 1020 -7.73 10.08 -31.50
CA GLU A 1020 -8.37 10.15 -30.18
C GLU A 1020 -7.76 9.03 -29.32
N GLU A 1021 -7.06 9.37 -28.23
CA GLU A 1021 -6.46 8.39 -27.31
C GLU A 1021 -7.53 7.70 -26.45
N PRO A 1022 -7.37 6.41 -26.10
CA PRO A 1022 -8.31 5.70 -25.26
C PRO A 1022 -8.38 6.28 -23.84
N VAL A 1023 -9.59 6.32 -23.30
CA VAL A 1023 -9.95 7.01 -22.06
C VAL A 1023 -9.12 6.51 -20.87
N HIS A 1024 -8.37 7.41 -20.22
CA HIS A 1024 -7.72 7.12 -18.94
C HIS A 1024 -8.72 6.61 -17.91
N SER A 1025 -8.56 5.34 -17.50
CA SER A 1025 -9.16 4.77 -16.29
C SER A 1025 -8.56 5.44 -15.04
N THR A 1026 -9.03 6.66 -14.76
CA THR A 1026 -8.64 7.35 -13.53
C THR A 1026 -9.23 6.63 -12.32
N ALA A 1027 -8.42 5.75 -11.72
CA ALA A 1027 -8.54 5.42 -10.31
C ALA A 1027 -8.80 6.74 -9.55
N PRO A 1028 -9.82 6.80 -8.68
CA PRO A 1028 -10.28 8.06 -8.11
C PRO A 1028 -9.12 8.69 -7.35
N LYS A 1029 -8.55 9.80 -7.89
CA LYS A 1029 -7.50 10.55 -7.20
C LYS A 1029 -8.01 10.84 -5.79
N GLU A 1030 -7.28 10.39 -4.77
CA GLU A 1030 -7.68 10.44 -3.33
C GLU A 1030 -7.84 11.88 -2.76
N ASN A 1031 -7.86 12.87 -3.64
CA ASN A 1031 -8.08 14.29 -3.41
C ASN A 1031 -9.42 14.61 -2.69
N GLY A 1032 -10.36 13.66 -2.61
CA GLY A 1032 -11.66 13.89 -1.96
C GLY A 1032 -11.58 14.21 -0.46
N GLY A 1033 -10.53 13.77 0.23
CA GLY A 1033 -10.36 14.00 1.67
C GLY A 1033 -9.99 15.44 2.05
N THR A 1034 -9.16 16.12 1.24
CA THR A 1034 -8.55 17.42 1.60
C THR A 1034 -9.56 18.58 1.60
N ALA A 1035 -10.77 18.36 1.06
CA ALA A 1035 -11.92 19.24 1.25
C ALA A 1035 -12.29 19.42 2.74
N PHE A 1036 -12.11 18.37 3.56
CA PHE A 1036 -12.29 18.47 5.01
C PHE A 1036 -11.28 19.44 5.65
N ASP A 1037 -10.01 19.43 5.24
CA ASP A 1037 -8.98 20.30 5.81
C ASP A 1037 -9.31 21.80 5.61
N LEU A 1038 -9.84 22.15 4.43
CA LEU A 1038 -10.29 23.51 4.12
C LEU A 1038 -11.56 23.89 4.91
N PHE A 1039 -12.45 22.94 5.15
CA PHE A 1039 -13.60 23.12 6.06
C PHE A 1039 -13.15 23.33 7.50
N PHE A 1040 -12.26 22.47 8.02
CA PHE A 1040 -11.67 22.58 9.35
C PHE A 1040 -10.94 23.93 9.53
N LEU A 1041 -10.17 24.37 8.54
CA LEU A 1041 -9.49 25.67 8.55
C LEU A 1041 -10.48 26.82 8.80
N ARG A 1042 -11.62 26.85 8.09
CA ARG A 1042 -12.67 27.87 8.25
C ARG A 1042 -13.26 27.83 9.66
N ILE A 1043 -13.66 26.64 10.14
CA ILE A 1043 -14.28 26.47 11.46
C ILE A 1043 -13.30 26.82 12.58
N SER A 1044 -12.03 26.43 12.47
CA SER A 1044 -11.00 26.71 13.49
C SER A 1044 -10.83 28.21 13.76
N LEU A 1045 -10.92 29.06 12.72
CA LEU A 1045 -10.85 30.52 12.88
C LEU A 1045 -12.12 31.12 13.51
N VAL A 1046 -13.29 30.54 13.26
CA VAL A 1046 -14.54 30.94 13.95
C VAL A 1046 -14.47 30.58 15.45
N VAL A 1047 -13.97 29.38 15.77
CA VAL A 1047 -13.77 28.93 17.16
C VAL A 1047 -12.71 29.77 17.87
N ASP A 1048 -11.60 30.12 17.19
CA ASP A 1048 -10.55 30.99 17.75
C ASP A 1048 -11.09 32.39 18.06
N GLY A 1049 -11.85 32.98 17.13
CA GLY A 1049 -12.52 34.26 17.34
C GLY A 1049 -13.49 34.22 18.53
N ALA A 1050 -14.29 33.16 18.65
CA ALA A 1050 -15.21 32.98 19.77
C ALA A 1050 -14.48 32.82 21.12
N LEU A 1051 -13.46 31.97 21.20
CA LEU A 1051 -12.67 31.77 22.43
C LEU A 1051 -11.85 33.03 22.79
N THR A 1052 -11.36 33.77 21.80
CA THR A 1052 -10.66 35.05 22.02
C THR A 1052 -11.62 36.11 22.55
N MET A 1053 -12.86 36.15 22.06
CA MET A 1053 -13.92 37.00 22.62
C MET A 1053 -14.24 36.64 24.07
N CYS A 1054 -14.25 35.36 24.46
CA CYS A 1054 -14.46 34.95 25.86
C CYS A 1054 -13.43 35.56 26.83
N ALA A 1055 -12.18 35.77 26.40
CA ALA A 1055 -11.15 36.40 27.22
C ALA A 1055 -11.45 37.87 27.58
N ALA A 1056 -12.30 38.56 26.79
CA ALA A 1056 -12.75 39.93 27.09
C ALA A 1056 -13.57 40.05 28.38
N PHE A 1057 -14.17 38.95 28.84
CA PHE A 1057 -15.02 38.87 30.04
C PHE A 1057 -14.24 38.45 31.30
N ALA A 1058 -12.91 38.46 31.25
CA ALA A 1058 -12.08 38.11 32.40
C ALA A 1058 -12.19 39.16 33.54
N THR A 1059 -12.83 38.78 34.65
CA THR A 1059 -12.91 39.58 35.89
C THR A 1059 -11.95 39.15 37.01
N GLN A 1060 -11.30 37.99 36.89
CA GLN A 1060 -10.41 37.42 37.91
C GLN A 1060 -9.09 36.92 37.32
N LYS A 1061 -8.00 36.94 38.11
CA LYS A 1061 -6.66 36.50 37.66
C LYS A 1061 -6.66 35.11 37.01
N TRP A 1062 -7.41 34.17 37.60
CA TRP A 1062 -7.47 32.78 37.13
C TRP A 1062 -8.17 32.62 35.78
N HIS A 1063 -9.02 33.56 35.36
CA HIS A 1063 -9.65 33.55 34.04
C HIS A 1063 -8.60 33.66 32.92
N MET A 1064 -7.47 34.34 33.16
CA MET A 1064 -6.39 34.44 32.16
C MET A 1064 -5.68 33.10 31.95
N TYR A 1065 -5.47 32.32 33.03
CA TYR A 1065 -4.96 30.95 32.92
C TYR A 1065 -5.95 30.02 32.21
N LEU A 1066 -7.26 30.16 32.49
CA LEU A 1066 -8.28 29.40 31.76
C LEU A 1066 -8.29 29.74 30.26
N ALA A 1067 -8.25 31.03 29.90
CA ALA A 1067 -8.17 31.47 28.51
C ALA A 1067 -6.91 30.92 27.81
N ALA A 1068 -5.76 30.96 28.48
CA ALA A 1068 -4.51 30.38 27.98
C ALA A 1068 -4.57 28.85 27.80
N CYS A 1069 -5.42 28.15 28.57
CA CYS A 1069 -5.64 26.70 28.40
C CYS A 1069 -6.66 26.36 27.30
N LEU A 1070 -7.68 27.21 27.09
CA LEU A 1070 -8.77 26.95 26.14
C LEU A 1070 -8.45 27.37 24.70
N LEU A 1071 -7.85 28.55 24.50
CA LEU A 1071 -7.51 29.06 23.16
C LEU A 1071 -6.72 28.07 22.29
N PRO A 1072 -5.75 27.29 22.82
CA PRO A 1072 -5.06 26.25 22.07
C PRO A 1072 -5.94 25.19 21.37
N PHE A 1073 -7.17 24.94 21.83
CA PHE A 1073 -8.09 24.00 21.17
C PHE A 1073 -8.68 24.53 19.85
N ALA A 1074 -8.59 25.84 19.58
CA ALA A 1074 -8.88 26.42 18.27
C ALA A 1074 -7.66 26.46 17.34
N SER A 1075 -6.47 26.07 17.83
CA SER A 1075 -5.30 25.96 16.95
C SER A 1075 -5.47 24.80 15.95
N GLY A 1076 -4.70 24.83 14.86
CA GLY A 1076 -4.85 23.86 13.76
C GLY A 1076 -5.09 24.51 12.39
N SER A 1077 -5.45 25.80 12.36
CA SER A 1077 -5.53 26.60 11.13
C SER A 1077 -4.23 26.58 10.31
N ALA A 1078 -3.07 26.87 10.92
CA ALA A 1078 -1.78 26.87 10.22
C ALA A 1078 -1.39 25.50 9.59
N PRO A 1079 -1.46 24.34 10.28
CA PRO A 1079 -1.16 23.06 9.65
C PRO A 1079 -2.22 22.65 8.61
N ALA A 1080 -3.51 22.95 8.83
CA ALA A 1080 -4.55 22.74 7.82
C ALA A 1080 -4.29 23.56 6.54
N ALA A 1081 -3.93 24.83 6.67
CA ALA A 1081 -3.59 25.69 5.54
C ALA A 1081 -2.36 25.18 4.77
N LYS A 1082 -1.34 24.64 5.46
CA LYS A 1082 -0.17 24.02 4.81
C LYS A 1082 -0.55 22.75 4.04
N GLY A 1083 -1.40 21.90 4.62
CA GLY A 1083 -1.95 20.73 3.94
C GLY A 1083 -2.74 21.08 2.68
N VAL A 1084 -3.69 22.01 2.79
CA VAL A 1084 -4.45 22.53 1.64
C VAL A 1084 -3.52 23.13 0.58
N MET A 1085 -2.50 23.89 0.98
CA MET A 1085 -1.53 24.50 0.06
C MET A 1085 -0.70 23.46 -0.71
N THR A 1086 -0.31 22.34 -0.09
CA THR A 1086 0.45 21.26 -0.77
C THR A 1086 -0.36 20.48 -1.80
N GLU A 1087 -1.69 20.65 -1.82
CA GLU A 1087 -2.62 19.97 -2.72
C GLU A 1087 -3.24 20.93 -3.76
N MET A 1088 -3.30 22.24 -3.49
CA MET A 1088 -3.63 23.28 -4.48
C MET A 1088 -2.48 23.60 -5.46
N CYS A 1089 -1.30 23.01 -5.27
CA CYS A 1089 -0.12 23.24 -6.09
C CYS A 1089 0.49 21.91 -6.59
N PRO A 1090 1.03 21.86 -7.82
CA PRO A 1090 1.72 20.68 -8.31
C PRO A 1090 2.97 20.38 -7.47
N SER A 1091 3.39 19.11 -7.43
CA SER A 1091 4.53 18.61 -6.65
C SER A 1091 5.79 19.47 -6.82
N THR A 1092 6.14 19.78 -8.07
CA THR A 1092 7.29 20.60 -8.47
C THR A 1092 7.28 22.04 -7.93
N ARG A 1093 6.14 22.54 -7.43
CA ARG A 1093 5.99 23.88 -6.82
C ARG A 1093 5.65 23.85 -5.32
N ARG A 1094 5.56 22.68 -4.66
CA ARG A 1094 5.23 22.58 -3.22
C ARG A 1094 6.16 23.39 -2.33
N ALA A 1095 7.46 23.34 -2.58
CA ALA A 1095 8.45 24.11 -1.83
C ALA A 1095 8.24 25.63 -1.97
N ASP A 1096 7.87 26.11 -3.15
CA ASP A 1096 7.54 27.52 -3.39
C ASP A 1096 6.19 27.91 -2.76
N ALA A 1097 5.20 27.01 -2.79
CA ALA A 1097 3.89 27.23 -2.19
C ALA A 1097 3.96 27.32 -0.65
N LEU A 1098 4.73 26.43 0.00
CA LEU A 1098 5.02 26.49 1.44
C LEU A 1098 5.85 27.73 1.81
N ASN A 1099 6.77 28.15 0.94
CA ASN A 1099 7.54 29.38 1.11
C ASN A 1099 6.64 30.63 1.03
N ALA A 1100 5.78 30.71 0.00
CA ALA A 1100 4.79 31.78 -0.16
C ALA A 1100 3.82 31.86 1.03
N LEU A 1101 3.30 30.72 1.50
CA LEU A 1101 2.44 30.68 2.69
C LEU A 1101 3.17 31.15 3.95
N THR A 1102 4.41 30.70 4.16
CA THR A 1102 5.23 31.11 5.32
C THR A 1102 5.61 32.60 5.25
N LEU A 1103 5.81 33.16 4.05
CA LEU A 1103 5.98 34.60 3.83
C LEU A 1103 4.73 35.38 4.27
N VAL A 1104 3.55 34.92 3.84
CA VAL A 1104 2.26 35.53 4.21
C VAL A 1104 2.04 35.47 5.72
N GLU A 1105 2.33 34.33 6.37
CA GLU A 1105 2.33 34.23 7.84
C GLU A 1105 3.29 35.25 8.48
N ASN A 1106 4.50 35.44 7.93
CA ASN A 1106 5.50 36.33 8.53
C ASN A 1106 5.15 37.82 8.35
N ILE A 1107 4.60 38.21 7.20
CA ILE A 1107 4.09 39.58 6.99
C ILE A 1107 2.93 39.85 7.96
N ALA A 1108 2.00 38.91 8.12
CA ALA A 1108 0.91 39.03 9.11
C ALA A 1108 1.43 39.17 10.55
N ARG A 1109 2.49 38.43 10.92
CA ARG A 1109 3.17 38.56 12.24
C ARG A 1109 3.86 39.92 12.43
N LEU A 1110 4.42 40.52 11.38
CA LEU A 1110 4.98 41.87 11.45
C LEU A 1110 3.87 42.91 11.60
N SER A 1111 2.80 42.81 10.78
CA SER A 1111 1.66 43.72 10.82
C SER A 1111 0.89 43.65 12.15
N THR A 1112 0.69 42.47 12.73
CA THR A 1112 -0.08 42.31 13.97
C THR A 1112 0.59 42.99 15.17
N GLN A 1113 1.93 42.91 15.29
CA GLN A 1113 2.66 43.56 16.38
C GLN A 1113 2.50 45.08 16.38
N GLY A 1114 2.62 45.72 15.20
CA GLY A 1114 2.43 47.16 15.06
C GLY A 1114 0.96 47.58 15.23
N LEU A 1115 0.05 46.93 14.51
CA LEU A 1115 -1.38 47.27 14.52
C LEU A 1115 -2.00 47.07 15.91
N PHE A 1116 -1.84 45.90 16.51
CA PHE A 1116 -2.46 45.60 17.79
C PHE A 1116 -1.73 46.20 18.99
N GLY A 1117 -0.42 46.46 18.89
CA GLY A 1117 0.28 47.30 19.86
C GLY A 1117 -0.33 48.72 19.91
N PHE A 1118 -0.59 49.32 18.75
CA PHE A 1118 -1.27 50.62 18.67
C PHE A 1118 -2.73 50.55 19.14
N VAL A 1119 -3.52 49.56 18.69
CA VAL A 1119 -4.93 49.41 19.09
C VAL A 1119 -5.06 49.16 20.60
N PHE A 1120 -4.19 48.33 21.19
CA PHE A 1120 -4.14 48.12 22.64
C PHE A 1120 -3.79 49.42 23.37
N ALA A 1121 -2.75 50.15 22.94
CA ALA A 1121 -2.37 51.41 23.56
C ALA A 1121 -3.50 52.48 23.48
N ALA A 1122 -4.15 52.61 22.32
CA ALA A 1122 -5.27 53.53 22.14
C ALA A 1122 -6.48 53.16 23.03
N LEU A 1123 -6.84 51.88 23.10
CA LEU A 1123 -7.95 51.41 23.95
C LEU A 1123 -7.61 51.42 25.45
N ALA A 1124 -6.34 51.21 25.82
CA ALA A 1124 -5.85 51.37 27.18
C ALA A 1124 -5.93 52.84 27.64
N ASN A 1125 -5.55 53.79 26.78
CA ASN A 1125 -5.69 55.23 27.04
C ASN A 1125 -7.17 55.66 27.22
N LEU A 1126 -8.10 54.94 26.59
CA LEU A 1126 -9.55 55.12 26.78
C LEU A 1126 -10.12 54.32 27.98
N GLY A 1127 -9.27 53.68 28.79
CA GLY A 1127 -9.68 52.86 29.95
C GLY A 1127 -10.39 51.55 29.60
N LYS A 1128 -10.34 51.10 28.33
CA LYS A 1128 -11.06 49.92 27.83
C LYS A 1128 -10.16 48.91 27.08
N PRO A 1129 -9.02 48.47 27.65
CA PRO A 1129 -8.09 47.55 26.97
C PRO A 1129 -8.69 46.17 26.65
N HIS A 1130 -9.80 45.77 27.32
CA HIS A 1130 -10.53 44.55 26.99
C HIS A 1130 -11.17 44.58 25.59
N LEU A 1131 -11.41 45.76 25.01
CA LEU A 1131 -12.03 45.88 23.69
C LEU A 1131 -11.13 45.33 22.57
N THR A 1132 -9.82 45.22 22.79
CA THR A 1132 -8.88 44.63 21.82
C THR A 1132 -9.21 43.16 21.50
N PHE A 1133 -9.79 42.41 22.45
CA PHE A 1133 -10.23 41.03 22.22
C PHE A 1133 -11.39 40.93 21.21
N PHE A 1134 -12.35 41.87 21.25
CA PHE A 1134 -13.44 41.93 20.26
C PHE A 1134 -12.91 42.31 18.87
N VAL A 1135 -11.90 43.19 18.78
CA VAL A 1135 -11.26 43.52 17.50
C VAL A 1135 -10.55 42.29 16.91
N ASN A 1136 -9.80 41.52 17.72
CA ASN A 1136 -9.23 40.24 17.28
C ASN A 1136 -10.31 39.29 16.73
N ALA A 1137 -11.41 39.09 17.48
CA ALA A 1137 -12.49 38.21 17.08
C ALA A 1137 -13.15 38.62 15.76
N ALA A 1138 -13.35 39.93 15.54
CA ALA A 1138 -13.89 40.46 14.28
C ALA A 1138 -12.97 40.17 13.07
N ILE A 1139 -11.65 40.31 13.23
CA ILE A 1139 -10.69 39.97 12.16
C ILE A 1139 -10.65 38.46 11.89
N ALA A 1140 -10.79 37.61 12.92
CA ALA A 1140 -10.86 36.16 12.75
C ALA A 1140 -12.13 35.71 11.97
N LEU A 1141 -13.28 36.35 12.20
CA LEU A 1141 -14.50 36.12 11.42
C LEU A 1141 -14.37 36.62 9.97
N LEU A 1142 -13.70 37.76 9.76
CA LEU A 1142 -13.38 38.25 8.42
C LEU A 1142 -12.46 37.26 7.67
N ALA A 1143 -11.47 36.69 8.35
CA ALA A 1143 -10.59 35.65 7.80
C ALA A 1143 -11.37 34.40 7.36
N ALA A 1144 -12.27 33.90 8.21
CA ALA A 1144 -13.15 32.77 7.88
C ALA A 1144 -14.06 33.09 6.69
N SER A 1145 -14.55 34.33 6.58
CA SER A 1145 -15.40 34.80 5.49
C SER A 1145 -14.64 34.84 4.15
N VAL A 1146 -13.39 35.32 4.13
CA VAL A 1146 -12.53 35.32 2.94
C VAL A 1146 -12.22 33.89 2.48
N LEU A 1147 -12.08 32.93 3.40
CA LEU A 1147 -11.82 31.52 3.08
C LEU A 1147 -13.02 30.78 2.46
N LEU A 1148 -14.23 31.36 2.48
CA LEU A 1148 -15.37 30.83 1.70
C LEU A 1148 -15.15 30.94 0.18
N SER A 1149 -14.37 31.95 -0.23
CA SER A 1149 -13.97 32.16 -1.64
C SER A 1149 -12.78 31.29 -2.07
N SER A 1150 -12.02 30.74 -1.11
CA SER A 1150 -11.03 29.70 -1.42
C SER A 1150 -11.74 28.38 -1.73
N ARG A 1151 -11.47 27.80 -2.89
CA ARG A 1151 -12.00 26.51 -3.35
C ARG A 1151 -10.87 25.76 -4.04
N PHE A 1152 -10.93 24.42 -4.06
CA PHE A 1152 -10.03 23.62 -4.89
C PHE A 1152 -10.35 23.77 -6.38
N PRO A 1153 -9.41 23.44 -7.30
CA PRO A 1153 -9.71 23.31 -8.72
C PRO A 1153 -10.84 22.30 -8.97
N PRO A 1154 -11.69 22.48 -10.01
CA PRO A 1154 -12.76 21.54 -10.35
C PRO A 1154 -12.25 20.13 -10.66
N GLU A 1155 -13.05 19.10 -10.42
CA GLU A 1155 -12.61 17.71 -10.62
C GLU A 1155 -12.40 17.35 -12.08
N GLY A 1156 -11.27 16.70 -12.36
CA GLY A 1156 -10.80 16.45 -13.73
C GLY A 1156 -10.34 17.71 -14.47
N SER A 1157 -10.04 18.81 -13.76
CA SER A 1157 -9.30 19.93 -14.34
C SER A 1157 -7.79 19.74 -14.19
N ILE A 1158 -7.01 20.33 -15.09
CA ILE A 1158 -5.55 20.27 -15.13
C ILE A 1158 -4.98 21.65 -14.80
N LEU A 1159 -4.03 21.72 -13.88
CA LEU A 1159 -3.28 22.93 -13.56
C LEU A 1159 -2.19 23.13 -14.62
N LEU A 1160 -2.30 24.19 -15.44
CA LEU A 1160 -1.30 24.50 -16.46
C LEU A 1160 -0.07 25.16 -15.84
N THR A 1161 1.10 24.74 -16.29
CA THR A 1161 2.42 25.27 -15.91
C THR A 1161 2.95 26.24 -16.95
N GLU A 1162 4.02 26.98 -16.63
CA GLU A 1162 4.67 27.91 -17.57
C GLU A 1162 5.33 27.20 -18.78
N ASN A 1163 5.41 25.86 -18.79
CA ASN A 1163 5.94 25.05 -19.89
C ASN A 1163 4.83 24.40 -20.74
N ASP A 1164 3.56 24.43 -20.31
CA ASP A 1164 2.45 23.84 -21.07
C ASP A 1164 2.05 24.77 -22.21
N ASP A 1165 2.36 24.38 -23.44
CA ASP A 1165 2.06 25.18 -24.62
C ASP A 1165 0.54 25.28 -24.80
N ARG A 1166 0.01 26.51 -24.85
CA ARG A 1166 -1.43 26.77 -24.96
C ARG A 1166 -2.05 26.25 -26.27
N THR A 1167 -1.23 25.78 -27.19
CA THR A 1167 -1.56 25.15 -28.46
C THR A 1167 -1.75 23.64 -28.36
N THR A 1168 -1.10 22.95 -27.41
CA THR A 1168 -1.14 21.47 -27.30
C THR A 1168 -2.47 20.94 -26.74
N TYR A 1169 -3.22 21.79 -26.02
CA TYR A 1169 -4.52 21.46 -25.41
C TYR A 1169 -5.68 22.29 -26.00
N ARG A 1170 -5.78 22.37 -27.34
CA ARG A 1170 -7.07 22.69 -27.98
C ARG A 1170 -7.89 21.41 -28.11
N PRO A 1171 -9.14 21.35 -27.61
CA PRO A 1171 -10.07 20.32 -28.06
C PRO A 1171 -10.32 20.48 -29.55
N ARG A 1172 -10.32 19.38 -30.30
CA ARG A 1172 -10.80 19.31 -31.69
C ARG A 1172 -12.33 19.48 -31.75
N ARG A 1173 -12.84 20.68 -31.48
CA ARG A 1173 -14.27 21.01 -31.56
C ARG A 1173 -14.49 22.52 -31.77
N ALA A 1174 -14.42 22.95 -33.04
CA ALA A 1174 -15.05 24.18 -33.54
C ALA A 1174 -14.90 24.39 -35.07
N GLU A 1175 -13.79 23.98 -35.69
CA GLU A 1175 -13.36 24.52 -36.99
C GLU A 1175 -13.66 23.62 -38.22
N SER A 1176 -14.43 22.52 -38.08
CA SER A 1176 -14.65 21.53 -39.16
C SER A 1176 -16.08 21.46 -39.74
N GLN A 1177 -16.97 22.40 -39.43
CA GLN A 1177 -18.35 22.42 -39.95
C GLN A 1177 -18.73 23.65 -40.80
N GLU A 1178 -17.83 24.61 -41.00
CA GLU A 1178 -18.14 25.85 -41.76
C GLU A 1178 -17.38 26.01 -43.09
N ASN A 1179 -16.37 25.16 -43.37
CA ASN A 1179 -15.61 25.18 -44.64
C ASN A 1179 -15.83 23.93 -45.54
N ALA A 1180 -16.54 22.90 -45.08
CA ALA A 1180 -16.77 21.67 -45.84
C ALA A 1180 -17.91 21.77 -46.88
N THR A 1181 -18.65 22.88 -46.91
CA THR A 1181 -19.82 23.09 -47.77
C THR A 1181 -19.53 23.80 -49.11
N ASP A 1182 -18.30 24.26 -49.37
CA ASP A 1182 -17.93 24.93 -50.64
C ASP A 1182 -16.98 24.12 -51.55
N GLU A 1183 -16.20 23.15 -51.05
CA GLU A 1183 -15.29 22.35 -51.90
C GLU A 1183 -15.98 21.15 -52.60
N LEU A 1184 -17.12 20.68 -52.10
CA LEU A 1184 -17.93 19.61 -52.73
C LEU A 1184 -18.75 20.08 -53.95
N ARG A 1185 -18.47 21.28 -54.48
CA ARG A 1185 -19.17 21.90 -55.61
C ARG A 1185 -18.36 22.02 -56.91
N GLN A 1186 -17.12 21.51 -56.97
CA GLN A 1186 -16.23 21.71 -58.13
C GLN A 1186 -15.77 20.45 -58.87
N THR A 1187 -16.05 19.23 -58.39
CA THR A 1187 -15.53 17.97 -58.98
C THR A 1187 -16.59 17.00 -59.50
N THR A 1188 -17.69 17.51 -60.05
CA THR A 1188 -18.54 16.78 -61.02
C THR A 1188 -18.21 17.20 -62.45
N ARG A 1189 -17.00 16.85 -62.94
CA ARG A 1189 -16.56 17.16 -64.32
C ARG A 1189 -15.33 16.38 -64.83
N THR A 1190 -15.30 15.05 -64.70
CA THR A 1190 -14.67 14.13 -65.67
C THR A 1190 -15.13 12.69 -65.42
#